data_AF-A0A1S3Z9G4-F1
#
_entry.id   AF-A0A1S3Z9G4-F1
#
_cell.length_a   1.000
_cell.length_b   1.000
_cell.length_c   1.000
_cell.angle_alpha   90.00
_cell.angle_beta   90.00
_cell.angle_gamma   90.00
#
_symmetry.space_group_name_H-M   'P 1'
#
loop_
_entity.id
_entity.type
_entity.pdbx_description
1 polymer ?
#
loop_
_entity_poly.entity_id
_entity_poly.type
_entity_poly.pdbx_seq_one_letter_code
_entity_poly.pdbx_strand_id
1 'polypeptide(L)'
;MVSLMMKKKAFPAAFKCYYNFHKINDLSSGNLPFKMVIHVQEDSGFQRYQKEMRKDPALWPLYRGFFIDLDLFKANEEEASEMVQCSNMGKNEEDSSLADEDANLMVKLKFLPYKLRTFLIRNGLSTLRKGPSAYSTYYLRQMKIWNTSAAKQQELSKMLDEWAVYICTHYRKKSLSSWTYLSEAEPFLEQYAKRSPQNQALIGSAGNFVEVEDIMATVEGQDVDGGLKSEKDIAPSSPNISTKDMVAENDGLIVFFPGIPGCAKSALCMEILNASGGLGDGRPVHSLMGDRVKCKYWQNVVGERRRKPHSVMLADKNAPNEEAWRQIENVCLSTNASAIPVIPDSEGTEINPFSVDALAVFIFRVLHRANHPGNLGKSSPNAGYVLLMFYHFYEGKSRQEFESELIERFGSLVRMPLLKPERPPLPDSVRSIIEEGIYLYKLHTNKHRRLGSRKGTYAKDWVKWEKQLRDILLGNADYLNSIQVPFEFVVKEVLEQLRAIVRGEYAAPTSKKGKLESIVFAAVNLPVPEILGLLNDLAQKNPKVGDFLKDKSIDNYIQNAHLTLAHKRSHGVNVFADYSSFLHQKVSVEVTALLFSEKLAALEAEPGFVEGEKVNSKNHWPHVTVWTGERVAAREANTMPQLLSQGKATRIDINPPVTITGTFEFYI
;
A
#
# COMPACT_ATOMS: atom_id res chain seq x y z
N MET A 1 11.64 -17.13 18.82
CA MET A 1 11.68 -18.18 17.77
C MET A 1 10.87 -17.83 16.51
N VAL A 2 9.56 -17.54 16.60
CA VAL A 2 8.67 -17.27 15.45
C VAL A 2 9.27 -16.36 14.37
N SER A 3 9.79 -15.18 14.73
CA SER A 3 10.36 -14.23 13.75
C SER A 3 11.60 -14.77 13.03
N LEU A 4 12.51 -15.43 13.76
CA LEU A 4 13.71 -16.04 13.19
C LEU A 4 13.37 -17.13 12.16
N MET A 5 12.38 -17.97 12.48
CA MET A 5 11.93 -19.05 11.59
C MET A 5 11.22 -18.49 10.34
N MET A 6 10.37 -17.47 10.48
CA MET A 6 9.75 -16.79 9.33
C MET A 6 10.79 -16.14 8.41
N LYS A 7 11.78 -15.44 8.98
CA LYS A 7 12.89 -14.84 8.22
C LYS A 7 13.72 -15.92 7.51
N LYS A 8 14.12 -16.99 8.21
CA LYS A 8 14.90 -18.11 7.67
C LYS A 8 14.19 -18.87 6.53
N LYS A 9 12.85 -18.90 6.53
CA LYS A 9 12.02 -19.54 5.50
C LYS A 9 11.47 -18.56 4.45
N ALA A 10 11.88 -17.28 4.49
CA ALA A 10 11.39 -16.21 3.63
C ALA A 10 9.85 -16.14 3.56
N PHE A 11 9.16 -16.34 4.68
CA PHE A 11 7.71 -16.15 4.74
C PHE A 11 7.40 -14.65 4.84
N PRO A 12 6.58 -14.08 3.93
CA PRO A 12 6.32 -12.65 3.91
C PRO A 12 5.48 -12.24 5.13
N ALA A 13 6.14 -11.64 6.12
CA ALA A 13 5.55 -11.25 7.39
C ALA A 13 6.26 -10.03 7.99
N ALA A 14 5.48 -9.08 8.52
CA ALA A 14 5.97 -7.93 9.26
C ALA A 14 5.82 -8.15 10.77
N PHE A 15 6.72 -7.58 11.55
CA PHE A 15 6.72 -7.61 13.02
C PHE A 15 6.77 -6.17 13.50
N LYS A 16 5.82 -5.76 14.35
CA LYS A 16 5.81 -4.43 14.96
C LYS A 16 5.67 -4.57 16.47
N CYS A 17 6.44 -3.79 17.23
CA CYS A 17 6.32 -3.72 18.68
C CYS A 17 5.87 -2.30 19.06
N TYR A 18 4.84 -2.19 19.90
CA TYR A 18 4.23 -0.94 20.32
C TYR A 18 4.21 -0.85 21.85
N TYR A 19 4.29 0.35 22.42
CA TYR A 19 3.99 0.57 23.83
C TYR A 19 2.46 0.52 24.03
N ASN A 20 1.97 -0.23 25.00
CA ASN A 20 0.54 -0.44 25.24
C ASN A 20 0.03 0.60 26.24
N PHE A 21 -0.29 1.79 25.73
CA PHE A 21 -0.72 2.95 26.52
C PHE A 21 -2.02 2.73 27.33
N HIS A 22 -2.82 1.71 26.99
CA HIS A 22 -4.07 1.41 27.69
C HIS A 22 -3.86 0.71 29.05
N LYS A 23 -2.67 0.15 29.33
CA LYS A 23 -2.33 -0.49 30.61
C LYS A 23 -1.58 0.42 31.60
N ILE A 24 -1.35 1.70 31.27
CA ILE A 24 -0.47 2.59 32.07
C ILE A 24 -0.90 2.71 33.54
N ASN A 25 -2.20 2.65 33.83
CA ASN A 25 -2.72 2.84 35.19
C ASN A 25 -2.71 1.58 36.08
N ASP A 26 -2.39 0.40 35.53
CA ASP A 26 -2.51 -0.91 36.21
C ASP A 26 -1.16 -1.52 36.65
N LEU A 27 -0.05 -0.78 36.54
CA LEU A 27 1.29 -1.36 36.59
C LEU A 27 2.02 -1.12 37.93
N SER A 28 2.29 -2.22 38.62
CA SER A 28 3.37 -2.31 39.60
C SER A 28 4.73 -2.07 38.93
N SER A 29 5.72 -1.66 39.73
CA SER A 29 6.99 -1.03 39.31
C SER A 29 7.97 -1.88 38.48
N GLY A 30 7.60 -3.09 38.04
CA GLY A 30 8.46 -4.00 37.26
C GLY A 30 8.00 -4.32 35.83
N ASN A 31 6.78 -3.94 35.43
CA ASN A 31 6.17 -4.41 34.18
C ASN A 31 6.29 -3.37 33.05
N LEU A 32 6.84 -3.79 31.90
CA LEU A 32 6.93 -2.96 30.69
C LEU A 32 5.84 -3.38 29.68
N PRO A 33 4.77 -2.59 29.49
CA PRO A 33 3.61 -2.97 28.69
C PRO A 33 3.90 -2.79 27.20
N PHE A 34 4.46 -3.81 26.56
CA PHE A 34 4.66 -3.86 25.11
C PHE A 34 3.63 -4.77 24.41
N LYS A 35 3.36 -4.52 23.13
CA LYS A 35 2.40 -5.24 22.28
C LYS A 35 3.06 -5.62 20.95
N MET A 36 3.16 -6.91 20.62
CA MET A 36 3.89 -7.39 19.44
C MET A 36 2.97 -7.94 18.34
N VAL A 37 2.68 -7.10 17.35
CA VAL A 37 1.87 -7.44 16.17
C VAL A 37 2.71 -8.23 15.16
N ILE A 38 2.23 -9.41 14.76
CA ILE A 38 2.80 -10.20 13.66
C ILE A 38 1.80 -10.21 12.50
N HIS A 39 2.14 -9.55 11.39
CA HIS A 39 1.28 -9.48 10.20
C HIS A 39 1.85 -10.35 9.07
N VAL A 40 1.30 -11.55 8.89
CA VAL A 40 1.62 -12.42 7.75
C VAL A 40 0.92 -11.87 6.51
N GLN A 41 1.70 -11.38 5.54
CA GLN A 41 1.22 -10.59 4.40
C GLN A 41 0.41 -11.43 3.40
N GLU A 42 0.66 -12.74 3.35
CA GLU A 42 -0.03 -13.66 2.44
C GLU A 42 -0.69 -14.84 3.15
N ASP A 43 -1.89 -15.17 2.66
CA ASP A 43 -2.62 -16.41 2.92
C ASP A 43 -1.80 -17.69 2.66
N SER A 44 -0.80 -17.61 1.76
CA SER A 44 0.13 -18.68 1.38
C SER A 44 1.19 -18.93 2.48
N GLY A 45 1.83 -17.85 2.96
CA GLY A 45 2.83 -17.86 4.03
C GLY A 45 2.23 -18.37 5.33
N PHE A 46 0.96 -18.02 5.59
CA PHE A 46 0.21 -18.53 6.74
C PHE A 46 0.03 -20.06 6.73
N GLN A 47 -0.33 -20.64 5.57
CA GLN A 47 -0.47 -22.09 5.44
C GLN A 47 0.88 -22.81 5.52
N ARG A 48 1.96 -22.19 5.03
CA ARG A 48 3.34 -22.71 5.14
C ARG A 48 3.82 -22.68 6.60
N TYR A 49 3.58 -21.58 7.31
CA TYR A 49 3.84 -21.46 8.75
C TYR A 49 3.20 -22.59 9.56
N GLN A 50 1.90 -22.83 9.37
CA GLN A 50 1.20 -23.89 10.10
C GLN A 50 1.68 -25.31 9.77
N LYS A 51 2.38 -25.53 8.64
CA LYS A 51 3.02 -26.82 8.35
C LYS A 51 4.34 -27.00 9.10
N GLU A 52 5.09 -25.92 9.34
CA GLU A 52 6.34 -25.98 10.11
C GLU A 52 6.05 -26.03 11.63
N MET A 53 5.04 -25.29 12.10
CA MET A 53 4.53 -25.34 13.49
C MET A 53 4.06 -26.75 13.93
N ARG A 54 3.66 -27.61 12.98
CA ARG A 54 3.32 -29.03 13.27
C ARG A 54 4.54 -29.95 13.39
N LYS A 55 5.74 -29.46 13.07
CA LYS A 55 7.01 -30.19 13.14
C LYS A 55 7.89 -29.74 14.31
N ASP A 56 7.69 -28.51 14.77
CA ASP A 56 8.43 -27.89 15.86
C ASP A 56 7.43 -27.33 16.89
N PRO A 57 7.19 -28.06 18.01
CA PRO A 57 6.26 -27.65 19.06
C PRO A 57 6.59 -26.32 19.73
N ALA A 58 7.84 -25.84 19.64
CA ALA A 58 8.24 -24.56 20.21
C ALA A 58 7.79 -23.34 19.37
N LEU A 59 7.18 -23.56 18.19
CA LEU A 59 6.60 -22.51 17.37
C LEU A 59 5.15 -22.21 17.77
N TRP A 60 4.92 -20.98 18.22
CA TRP A 60 3.59 -20.53 18.64
C TRP A 60 2.55 -20.59 17.51
N PRO A 61 1.27 -20.91 17.80
CA PRO A 61 0.22 -20.97 16.81
C PRO A 61 -0.18 -19.56 16.33
N LEU A 62 -0.18 -19.35 15.02
CA LEU A 62 -0.68 -18.12 14.39
C LEU A 62 -2.05 -18.35 13.76
N TYR A 63 -2.89 -17.30 13.78
CA TYR A 63 -4.24 -17.28 13.23
C TYR A 63 -4.42 -16.13 12.22
N ARG A 64 -5.16 -16.36 11.13
CA ARG A 64 -5.31 -15.37 10.03
C ARG A 64 -5.93 -14.07 10.54
N GLY A 65 -5.23 -12.95 10.31
CA GLY A 65 -5.72 -11.61 10.63
C GLY A 65 -5.64 -11.24 12.12
N PHE A 66 -4.77 -11.89 12.90
CA PHE A 66 -4.62 -11.61 14.35
C PHE A 66 -3.23 -11.11 14.73
N PHE A 67 -3.22 -10.34 15.82
CA PHE A 67 -2.05 -9.85 16.56
C PHE A 67 -1.84 -10.71 17.82
N ILE A 68 -0.63 -10.67 18.40
CA ILE A 68 -0.33 -11.27 19.70
C ILE A 68 -0.10 -10.14 20.71
N ASP A 69 -0.67 -10.25 21.90
CA ASP A 69 -0.32 -9.40 23.03
C ASP A 69 0.70 -10.16 23.89
N LEU A 70 1.83 -9.54 24.23
CA LEU A 70 2.93 -10.16 24.97
C LEU A 70 3.39 -9.19 26.06
N ASP A 71 2.91 -9.40 27.29
CA ASP A 71 3.44 -8.68 28.44
C ASP A 71 4.90 -9.09 28.67
N LEU A 72 5.84 -8.15 28.53
CA LEU A 72 7.27 -8.39 28.67
C LEU A 72 7.74 -7.98 30.07
N PHE A 73 8.09 -8.98 30.87
CA PHE A 73 8.63 -8.80 32.21
C PHE A 73 10.12 -8.46 32.15
N LYS A 74 10.55 -7.52 32.98
CA LYS A 74 11.97 -7.20 33.16
C LYS A 74 12.55 -8.16 34.21
N ALA A 75 12.95 -9.35 33.78
CA ALA A 75 13.59 -10.32 34.67
C ALA A 75 14.85 -9.72 35.29
N ASN A 76 14.99 -9.84 36.61
CA ASN A 76 16.28 -9.61 37.28
C ASN A 76 17.22 -10.76 36.93
N GLU A 77 18.54 -10.53 37.01
CA GLU A 77 19.56 -11.52 36.56
C GLU A 77 19.50 -12.85 37.34
N GLU A 78 18.95 -12.82 38.56
CA GLU A 78 18.67 -14.02 39.38
C GLU A 78 17.47 -14.83 38.83
N GLU A 79 16.33 -14.20 38.51
CA GLU A 79 15.14 -14.88 37.95
C GLU A 79 15.35 -15.40 36.52
N ALA A 80 16.13 -14.67 35.71
CA ALA A 80 16.48 -15.09 34.35
C ALA A 80 17.28 -16.41 34.34
N SER A 81 18.05 -16.66 35.41
CA SER A 81 18.85 -17.87 35.58
C SER A 81 18.00 -19.10 35.91
N GLU A 82 16.91 -18.94 36.69
CA GLU A 82 15.97 -20.02 36.99
C GLU A 82 15.13 -20.42 35.76
N MET A 83 14.63 -19.44 34.98
CA MET A 83 13.84 -19.73 33.77
C MET A 83 14.63 -20.50 32.69
N VAL A 84 15.96 -20.31 32.62
CA VAL A 84 16.81 -21.07 31.68
C VAL A 84 17.05 -22.50 32.17
N GLN A 85 17.07 -22.76 33.48
CA GLN A 85 17.29 -24.11 34.03
C GLN A 85 16.13 -25.08 33.77
N CYS A 86 14.90 -24.60 33.59
CA CYS A 86 13.75 -25.42 33.15
C CYS A 86 13.94 -26.09 31.76
N SER A 87 15.00 -25.78 31.01
CA SER A 87 15.30 -26.42 29.72
C SER A 87 16.15 -27.69 29.80
N ASN A 88 16.69 -28.07 30.98
CA ASN A 88 17.67 -29.16 31.11
C ASN A 88 17.49 -30.05 32.36
N MET A 89 16.29 -30.57 32.59
CA MET A 89 16.08 -31.77 33.41
C MET A 89 15.31 -32.83 32.62
N GLY A 90 16.00 -33.91 32.25
CA GLY A 90 15.42 -35.03 31.52
C GLY A 90 15.10 -36.20 32.44
N LYS A 91 14.00 -36.89 32.13
CA LYS A 91 13.61 -38.23 32.61
C LYS A 91 13.30 -38.34 34.12
N ASN A 92 12.01 -38.39 34.43
CA ASN A 92 11.37 -39.61 34.92
C ASN A 92 9.89 -39.62 34.49
N GLU A 93 9.27 -40.80 34.53
CA GLU A 93 7.99 -41.09 33.86
C GLU A 93 6.75 -40.72 34.71
N GLU A 94 5.59 -40.75 34.05
CA GLU A 94 4.24 -40.74 34.63
C GLU A 94 3.78 -39.48 35.41
N ASP A 95 3.40 -38.43 34.67
CA ASP A 95 1.98 -38.03 34.68
C ASP A 95 1.54 -37.36 33.36
N SER A 96 0.28 -37.55 32.96
CA SER A 96 -0.14 -37.39 31.54
C SER A 96 -0.92 -36.10 31.20
N SER A 97 -0.30 -35.30 30.32
CA SER A 97 -0.96 -34.52 29.24
C SER A 97 -2.23 -33.70 29.55
N LEU A 98 -2.14 -32.57 30.27
CA LEU A 98 -3.23 -31.56 30.31
C LEU A 98 -2.82 -30.09 30.11
N ALA A 99 -1.58 -29.68 30.40
CA ALA A 99 -1.21 -28.25 30.42
C ALA A 99 -1.14 -27.54 29.03
N ASP A 100 -0.79 -28.24 27.96
CA ASP A 100 -0.52 -27.62 26.64
C ASP A 100 -1.75 -27.59 25.70
N GLU A 101 -2.75 -28.45 25.95
CA GLU A 101 -4.06 -28.36 25.28
C GLU A 101 -4.82 -27.11 25.77
N ASP A 102 -4.78 -26.78 27.06
CA ASP A 102 -5.59 -25.70 27.66
C ASP A 102 -5.17 -24.29 27.22
N ALA A 103 -3.87 -24.02 27.07
CA ALA A 103 -3.41 -22.75 26.49
C ALA A 103 -3.90 -22.60 25.04
N ASN A 104 -3.84 -23.68 24.26
CA ASN A 104 -4.41 -23.74 22.92
C ASN A 104 -5.95 -23.66 22.92
N LEU A 105 -6.63 -24.18 23.95
CA LEU A 105 -8.09 -24.15 24.12
C LEU A 105 -8.58 -22.74 24.45
N MET A 106 -7.91 -22.05 25.37
CA MET A 106 -8.15 -20.65 25.75
C MET A 106 -8.02 -19.70 24.55
N VAL A 107 -7.02 -19.93 23.70
CA VAL A 107 -6.85 -19.18 22.43
C VAL A 107 -7.92 -19.59 21.40
N LYS A 108 -8.27 -20.87 21.26
CA LYS A 108 -9.37 -21.34 20.38
C LYS A 108 -10.73 -20.76 20.81
N LEU A 109 -10.99 -20.61 22.11
CA LEU A 109 -12.23 -20.06 22.68
C LEU A 109 -12.41 -18.57 22.35
N LYS A 110 -11.36 -17.75 22.44
CA LYS A 110 -11.40 -16.33 22.01
C LYS A 110 -11.69 -16.17 20.50
N PHE A 111 -11.49 -17.20 19.68
CA PHE A 111 -11.74 -17.15 18.22
C PHE A 111 -13.01 -17.86 17.74
N LEU A 112 -13.70 -18.61 18.61
CA LEU A 112 -14.99 -19.22 18.27
C LEU A 112 -16.02 -18.19 17.76
N PRO A 113 -16.20 -17.00 18.37
CA PRO A 113 -17.21 -16.02 17.95
C PRO A 113 -16.95 -15.43 16.55
N TYR A 114 -15.68 -15.26 16.15
CA TYR A 114 -15.29 -14.81 14.81
C TYR A 114 -15.47 -15.91 13.76
N LYS A 115 -15.05 -17.15 14.08
CA LYS A 115 -15.15 -18.29 13.17
C LYS A 115 -16.62 -18.61 12.84
N LEU A 116 -17.48 -18.52 13.86
CA LEU A 116 -18.92 -18.68 13.76
C LEU A 116 -19.55 -17.71 12.76
N ARG A 117 -19.38 -16.40 12.99
CA ARG A 117 -19.89 -15.31 12.13
C ARG A 117 -19.37 -15.40 10.70
N THR A 118 -18.07 -15.61 10.55
CA THR A 118 -17.37 -15.47 9.26
C THR A 118 -17.52 -16.71 8.38
N PHE A 119 -17.26 -17.91 8.91
CA PHE A 119 -17.16 -19.12 8.10
C PHE A 119 -18.43 -19.97 8.15
N LEU A 120 -19.07 -20.13 9.31
CA LEU A 120 -20.30 -20.93 9.40
C LEU A 120 -21.50 -20.13 8.88
N ILE A 121 -21.70 -18.92 9.42
CA ILE A 121 -22.82 -18.05 9.05
C ILE A 121 -22.60 -17.38 7.68
N ARG A 122 -21.71 -16.38 7.57
CA ARG A 122 -21.60 -15.52 6.37
C ARG A 122 -21.30 -16.31 5.09
N ASN A 123 -20.25 -17.13 5.11
CA ASN A 123 -19.84 -17.89 3.93
C ASN A 123 -20.86 -19.01 3.61
N GLY A 124 -21.46 -19.61 4.63
CA GLY A 124 -22.47 -20.65 4.50
C GLY A 124 -23.84 -20.19 4.00
N LEU A 125 -24.16 -18.88 4.05
CA LEU A 125 -25.38 -18.30 3.45
C LEU A 125 -25.60 -18.72 1.99
N SER A 126 -24.52 -18.88 1.22
CA SER A 126 -24.59 -19.30 -0.18
C SER A 126 -25.06 -20.75 -0.33
N THR A 127 -24.73 -21.61 0.64
CA THR A 127 -25.15 -23.02 0.68
C THR A 127 -26.54 -23.17 1.31
N LEU A 128 -26.89 -22.36 2.32
CA LEU A 128 -28.23 -22.35 2.93
C LEU A 128 -29.35 -22.08 1.93
N ARG A 129 -29.08 -21.29 0.88
CA ARG A 129 -30.00 -21.10 -0.27
C ARG A 129 -30.34 -22.39 -1.03
N LYS A 130 -29.51 -23.43 -0.92
CA LYS A 130 -29.73 -24.76 -1.51
C LYS A 130 -30.51 -25.70 -0.56
N GLY A 131 -30.88 -25.22 0.63
CA GLY A 131 -31.67 -25.95 1.64
C GLY A 131 -30.89 -26.24 2.93
N PRO A 132 -31.58 -26.43 4.08
CA PRO A 132 -30.95 -26.72 5.36
C PRO A 132 -30.03 -27.95 5.36
N SER A 133 -30.38 -29.02 4.65
CA SER A 133 -29.53 -30.22 4.51
C SER A 133 -28.18 -29.91 3.84
N ALA A 134 -28.17 -29.05 2.82
CA ALA A 134 -26.92 -28.62 2.17
C ALA A 134 -26.09 -27.72 3.10
N TYR A 135 -26.73 -26.89 3.91
CA TYR A 135 -26.07 -26.07 4.93
C TYR A 135 -25.45 -26.91 6.05
N SER A 136 -26.15 -27.95 6.52
CA SER A 136 -25.64 -28.90 7.51
C SER A 136 -24.40 -29.63 7.02
N THR A 137 -24.47 -30.18 5.79
CA THR A 137 -23.31 -30.77 5.11
C THR A 137 -22.12 -29.80 5.01
N TYR A 138 -22.39 -28.51 4.78
CA TYR A 138 -21.37 -27.47 4.72
C TYR A 138 -20.74 -27.16 6.08
N TYR A 139 -21.54 -26.87 7.12
CA TYR A 139 -20.99 -26.49 8.42
C TYR A 139 -20.28 -27.68 9.11
N LEU A 140 -20.79 -28.90 8.94
CA LEU A 140 -20.13 -30.13 9.44
C LEU A 140 -18.78 -30.32 8.76
N ARG A 141 -18.69 -30.08 7.45
CA ARG A 141 -17.40 -30.11 6.73
C ARG A 141 -16.43 -29.04 7.24
N GLN A 142 -16.89 -27.82 7.53
CA GLN A 142 -16.02 -26.77 8.11
C GLN A 142 -15.51 -27.18 9.51
N MET A 143 -16.38 -27.65 10.39
CA MET A 143 -15.99 -28.08 11.74
C MET A 143 -15.06 -29.30 11.73
N LYS A 144 -15.23 -30.22 10.77
CA LYS A 144 -14.28 -31.33 10.51
C LYS A 144 -12.92 -30.83 10.03
N ILE A 145 -12.87 -29.81 9.15
CA ILE A 145 -11.62 -29.16 8.73
C ILE A 145 -10.92 -28.47 9.91
N TRP A 146 -11.66 -28.01 10.92
CA TRP A 146 -11.12 -27.38 12.13
C TRP A 146 -10.82 -28.36 13.26
N ASN A 147 -11.02 -29.67 13.05
CA ASN A 147 -10.88 -30.71 14.07
C ASN A 147 -11.67 -30.41 15.37
N THR A 148 -12.90 -29.90 15.22
CA THR A 148 -13.78 -29.58 16.36
C THR A 148 -14.28 -30.88 17.03
N SER A 149 -14.29 -30.96 18.36
CA SER A 149 -14.71 -32.18 19.08
C SER A 149 -16.17 -32.54 18.82
N ALA A 150 -16.52 -33.83 18.92
CA ALA A 150 -17.87 -34.33 18.60
C ALA A 150 -18.97 -33.64 19.44
N ALA A 151 -18.75 -33.46 20.75
CA ALA A 151 -19.65 -32.70 21.62
C ALA A 151 -19.84 -31.24 21.15
N LYS A 152 -18.74 -30.55 20.80
CA LYS A 152 -18.81 -29.16 20.35
C LYS A 152 -19.41 -29.01 18.95
N GLN A 153 -19.26 -30.03 18.10
CA GLN A 153 -19.99 -30.11 16.82
C GLN A 153 -21.49 -30.19 17.04
N GLN A 154 -21.98 -30.98 18.01
CA GLN A 154 -23.41 -31.06 18.32
C GLN A 154 -23.97 -29.71 18.83
N GLU A 155 -23.28 -29.07 19.77
CA GLU A 155 -23.65 -27.74 20.29
C GLU A 155 -23.74 -26.68 19.17
N LEU A 156 -22.73 -26.61 18.30
CA LEU A 156 -22.69 -25.66 17.20
C LEU A 156 -23.72 -25.97 16.11
N SER A 157 -23.94 -27.26 15.80
CA SER A 157 -24.93 -27.67 14.79
C SER A 157 -26.33 -27.25 15.20
N LYS A 158 -26.71 -27.46 16.48
CA LYS A 158 -28.02 -27.03 17.02
C LYS A 158 -28.28 -25.54 16.78
N MET A 159 -27.32 -24.68 17.11
CA MET A 159 -27.44 -23.24 16.91
C MET A 159 -27.52 -22.88 15.41
N LEU A 160 -26.73 -23.56 14.56
CA LEU A 160 -26.72 -23.30 13.11
C LEU A 160 -28.01 -23.77 12.43
N ASP A 161 -28.65 -24.82 12.93
CA ASP A 161 -29.95 -25.29 12.47
C ASP A 161 -31.06 -24.32 12.88
N GLU A 162 -31.02 -23.78 14.11
CA GLU A 162 -31.91 -22.69 14.52
C GLU A 162 -31.71 -21.43 13.69
N TRP A 163 -30.47 -21.07 13.33
CA TRP A 163 -30.16 -19.99 12.39
C TRP A 163 -30.71 -20.26 10.99
N ALA A 164 -30.61 -21.49 10.51
CA ALA A 164 -31.15 -21.91 9.22
C ALA A 164 -32.69 -21.78 9.20
N VAL A 165 -33.37 -22.16 10.28
CA VAL A 165 -34.82 -21.97 10.45
C VAL A 165 -35.18 -20.49 10.54
N TYR A 166 -34.45 -19.71 11.34
CA TYR A 166 -34.65 -18.26 11.51
C TYR A 166 -34.60 -17.52 10.16
N ILE A 167 -33.52 -17.71 9.40
CA ILE A 167 -33.37 -17.08 8.08
C ILE A 167 -34.39 -17.61 7.06
N CYS A 168 -34.67 -18.92 7.01
CA CYS A 168 -35.71 -19.44 6.10
C CYS A 168 -37.10 -18.85 6.40
N THR A 169 -37.42 -18.64 7.68
CA THR A 169 -38.73 -18.16 8.14
C THR A 169 -38.89 -16.64 7.96
N HIS A 170 -37.91 -15.85 8.37
CA HIS A 170 -37.95 -14.39 8.26
C HIS A 170 -37.81 -13.91 6.80
N TYR A 171 -37.00 -14.57 5.97
CA TYR A 171 -36.69 -14.08 4.63
C TYR A 171 -37.48 -14.71 3.48
N ARG A 172 -38.29 -15.77 3.69
CA ARG A 172 -39.25 -16.35 2.71
C ARG A 172 -38.81 -16.26 1.22
N LYS A 173 -37.65 -16.84 0.89
CA LYS A 173 -36.98 -16.86 -0.43
C LYS A 173 -36.29 -15.57 -0.92
N LYS A 174 -36.37 -14.42 -0.23
CA LYS A 174 -35.48 -13.26 -0.48
C LYS A 174 -34.07 -13.55 0.08
N SER A 175 -33.03 -13.08 -0.59
CA SER A 175 -31.66 -13.43 -0.19
C SER A 175 -31.03 -12.42 0.77
N LEU A 176 -30.70 -12.85 1.99
CA LEU A 176 -29.76 -12.11 2.84
C LEU A 176 -28.40 -12.01 2.12
N SER A 177 -27.82 -10.81 2.08
CA SER A 177 -26.55 -10.56 1.40
C SER A 177 -25.37 -10.80 2.33
N SER A 178 -24.23 -11.24 1.80
CA SER A 178 -22.98 -11.37 2.56
C SER A 178 -22.43 -10.05 3.12
N TRP A 179 -22.96 -8.93 2.66
CA TRP A 179 -22.59 -7.57 3.08
C TRP A 179 -23.51 -7.00 4.16
N THR A 180 -24.71 -7.57 4.33
CA THR A 180 -25.70 -7.14 5.33
C THR A 180 -25.96 -8.21 6.39
N TYR A 181 -25.31 -9.37 6.33
CA TYR A 181 -25.63 -10.51 7.20
C TYR A 181 -25.56 -10.20 8.71
N LEU A 182 -24.70 -9.27 9.13
CA LEU A 182 -24.54 -8.87 10.54
C LEU A 182 -25.80 -8.22 11.12
N SER A 183 -26.65 -7.57 10.31
CA SER A 183 -27.91 -6.98 10.82
C SER A 183 -28.93 -8.03 11.27
N GLU A 184 -28.77 -9.28 10.84
CA GLU A 184 -29.58 -10.42 11.26
C GLU A 184 -28.81 -11.35 12.21
N ALA A 185 -27.50 -11.52 11.96
CA ALA A 185 -26.66 -12.43 12.73
C ALA A 185 -26.38 -11.92 14.15
N GLU A 186 -26.11 -10.62 14.36
CA GLU A 186 -25.89 -10.13 15.73
C GLU A 186 -27.15 -10.22 16.60
N PRO A 187 -28.35 -9.75 16.17
CA PRO A 187 -29.57 -9.89 16.97
C PRO A 187 -29.95 -11.36 17.23
N PHE A 188 -29.76 -12.24 16.24
CA PHE A 188 -29.99 -13.68 16.42
C PHE A 188 -29.02 -14.28 17.46
N LEU A 189 -27.73 -13.98 17.36
CA LEU A 189 -26.70 -14.52 18.27
C LEU A 189 -26.89 -13.99 19.69
N GLU A 190 -27.24 -12.71 19.85
CA GLU A 190 -27.58 -12.11 21.14
C GLU A 190 -28.83 -12.77 21.77
N GLN A 191 -29.90 -12.96 20.99
CA GLN A 191 -31.09 -13.66 21.46
C GLN A 191 -30.83 -15.14 21.77
N TYR A 192 -29.96 -15.82 21.03
CA TYR A 192 -29.59 -17.21 21.28
C TYR A 192 -28.77 -17.33 22.57
N ALA A 193 -27.81 -16.43 22.78
CA ALA A 193 -26.95 -16.38 23.95
C ALA A 193 -27.73 -16.11 25.25
N LYS A 194 -28.69 -15.18 25.22
CA LYS A 194 -29.58 -14.85 26.36
C LYS A 194 -30.45 -16.00 26.88
N ARG A 195 -30.57 -17.14 26.16
CA ARG A 195 -31.42 -18.26 26.57
C ARG A 195 -30.82 -19.17 27.63
N SER A 196 -29.49 -19.20 27.77
CA SER A 196 -28.82 -19.98 28.82
C SER A 196 -27.36 -19.56 29.02
N PRO A 197 -26.78 -19.74 30.23
CA PRO A 197 -25.34 -19.56 30.45
C PRO A 197 -24.47 -20.40 29.52
N GLN A 198 -24.93 -21.62 29.17
CA GLN A 198 -24.26 -22.51 28.23
C GLN A 198 -24.24 -21.92 26.81
N ASN A 199 -25.33 -21.29 26.36
CA ASN A 199 -25.37 -20.59 25.08
C ASN A 199 -24.48 -19.33 25.09
N GLN A 200 -24.47 -18.57 26.19
CA GLN A 200 -23.55 -17.43 26.35
C GLN A 200 -22.08 -17.89 26.26
N ALA A 201 -21.71 -18.99 26.91
CA ALA A 201 -20.37 -19.57 26.84
C ALA A 201 -20.04 -20.14 25.44
N LEU A 202 -21.03 -20.65 24.71
CA LEU A 202 -20.87 -21.17 23.34
C LEU A 202 -20.63 -20.05 22.31
N ILE A 203 -21.27 -18.90 22.47
CA ILE A 203 -21.26 -17.80 21.49
C ILE A 203 -20.26 -16.69 21.84
N GLY A 204 -19.86 -16.59 23.12
CA GLY A 204 -18.96 -15.55 23.64
C GLY A 204 -19.62 -14.17 23.67
N SER A 205 -18.83 -13.11 23.51
CA SER A 205 -19.25 -11.70 23.61
C SER A 205 -20.11 -11.21 22.42
N ALA A 206 -21.18 -11.91 22.07
CA ALA A 206 -22.23 -11.35 21.18
C ALA A 206 -23.10 -10.36 21.97
N GLY A 207 -23.35 -9.18 21.38
CA GLY A 207 -24.14 -8.11 21.98
C GLY A 207 -23.34 -7.00 22.68
N ASN A 208 -22.06 -7.22 23.02
CA ASN A 208 -21.20 -6.13 23.48
C ASN A 208 -20.66 -5.37 22.26
N PHE A 209 -20.81 -4.04 22.26
CA PHE A 209 -20.16 -3.18 21.27
C PHE A 209 -18.64 -3.39 21.35
N VAL A 210 -18.02 -3.79 20.24
CA VAL A 210 -16.58 -3.69 20.06
C VAL A 210 -16.29 -2.22 19.80
N GLU A 211 -15.71 -1.53 20.78
CA GLU A 211 -15.25 -0.15 20.60
C GLU A 211 -14.21 -0.09 19.48
N VAL A 212 -14.26 0.98 18.70
CA VAL A 212 -13.60 1.04 17.38
C VAL A 212 -12.13 1.42 17.53
N GLU A 213 -11.79 2.09 18.62
CA GLU A 213 -10.47 2.54 19.06
C GLU A 213 -9.45 1.38 19.08
N ASP A 214 -9.82 0.21 19.62
CA ASP A 214 -8.97 -0.99 19.72
C ASP A 214 -8.52 -1.56 18.35
N ILE A 215 -9.22 -1.21 17.27
CA ILE A 215 -8.91 -1.63 15.90
C ILE A 215 -8.10 -0.55 15.15
N MET A 216 -8.17 0.71 15.56
CA MET A 216 -7.61 1.84 14.80
C MET A 216 -6.11 2.05 15.02
N ALA A 217 -5.54 1.55 16.13
CA ALA A 217 -4.13 1.73 16.51
C ALA A 217 -3.11 0.88 15.70
N THR A 218 -3.43 0.39 14.50
CA THR A 218 -2.52 -0.49 13.71
C THR A 218 -2.15 -0.01 12.31
N VAL A 219 -2.63 1.16 11.84
CA VAL A 219 -2.40 1.62 10.45
C VAL A 219 -1.13 2.46 10.28
N GLU A 220 -0.58 3.07 11.33
CA GLU A 220 0.64 3.90 11.21
C GLU A 220 1.95 3.10 11.35
N GLY A 221 2.98 3.56 10.61
CA GLY A 221 4.35 3.05 10.60
C GLY A 221 4.54 1.68 9.94
N GLN A 222 4.82 1.63 8.62
CA GLN A 222 5.40 0.44 7.97
C GLN A 222 6.88 0.66 7.65
N ASP A 223 7.73 0.30 8.60
CA ASP A 223 9.15 0.03 8.33
C ASP A 223 9.34 -1.44 7.94
N VAL A 224 10.19 -1.68 6.94
CA VAL A 224 10.71 -3.01 6.60
C VAL A 224 12.23 -2.92 6.50
N ASP A 225 12.91 -3.26 7.59
CA ASP A 225 14.37 -3.34 7.63
C ASP A 225 14.86 -4.68 7.06
N GLY A 226 15.65 -4.61 5.99
CA GLY A 226 16.29 -5.75 5.36
C GLY A 226 17.76 -5.91 5.80
N GLY A 227 18.21 -7.15 5.98
CA GLY A 227 19.60 -7.50 6.27
C GLY A 227 20.09 -8.64 5.37
N LEU A 228 21.22 -8.40 4.70
CA LEU A 228 21.97 -9.33 3.83
C LEU A 228 22.75 -10.36 4.68
N LYS A 229 23.36 -11.46 4.20
CA LYS A 229 24.15 -11.69 2.95
C LYS A 229 24.40 -13.21 2.72
N SER A 230 24.81 -13.60 1.50
CA SER A 230 25.57 -14.79 1.03
C SER A 230 25.55 -16.11 1.84
N GLU A 231 25.36 -17.32 1.30
CA GLU A 231 25.85 -17.95 0.03
C GLU A 231 24.99 -19.23 -0.27
N LYS A 232 25.19 -20.15 -1.25
CA LYS A 232 26.24 -20.47 -2.26
C LYS A 232 25.59 -21.15 -3.51
N ASP A 233 26.38 -21.77 -4.39
CA ASP A 233 26.00 -22.36 -5.69
C ASP A 233 25.03 -23.57 -5.66
N ILE A 234 24.18 -23.67 -6.69
CA ILE A 234 24.09 -24.77 -7.68
C ILE A 234 23.04 -24.36 -8.74
N ALA A 235 23.42 -24.36 -10.02
CA ALA A 235 22.49 -24.13 -11.14
C ALA A 235 21.57 -25.35 -11.37
N PRO A 236 20.35 -25.14 -11.89
CA PRO A 236 20.14 -25.63 -13.25
C PRO A 236 19.21 -24.77 -14.15
N SER A 237 19.62 -24.69 -15.43
CA SER A 237 18.80 -24.52 -16.64
C SER A 237 17.68 -23.47 -16.68
N SER A 238 17.99 -22.32 -17.30
CA SER A 238 17.04 -21.35 -17.83
C SER A 238 16.21 -21.94 -18.99
N PRO A 239 14.90 -21.65 -19.10
CA PRO A 239 14.22 -21.57 -20.39
C PRO A 239 14.56 -20.24 -21.06
N ASN A 240 14.88 -20.27 -22.36
CA ASN A 240 15.33 -19.08 -23.10
C ASN A 240 14.26 -17.98 -23.17
N ILE A 241 14.63 -16.76 -22.79
CA ILE A 241 13.89 -15.54 -23.14
C ILE A 241 14.16 -15.25 -24.61
N SER A 242 13.20 -15.58 -25.48
CA SER A 242 13.17 -15.13 -26.86
C SER A 242 11.76 -15.22 -27.43
N THR A 243 11.02 -14.11 -27.37
CA THR A 243 10.31 -13.49 -28.50
C THR A 243 9.84 -12.11 -28.07
N LYS A 244 9.85 -11.15 -29.01
CA LYS A 244 9.45 -9.74 -28.80
C LYS A 244 8.00 -9.61 -28.32
N ASP A 245 7.70 -8.50 -27.65
CA ASP A 245 6.35 -8.00 -27.40
C ASP A 245 5.60 -7.77 -28.72
N MET A 246 4.91 -8.81 -29.18
CA MET A 246 3.89 -8.72 -30.21
C MET A 246 2.58 -9.13 -29.57
N VAL A 247 1.53 -8.31 -29.71
CA VAL A 247 0.17 -8.80 -29.55
C VAL A 247 -0.05 -9.80 -30.68
N ALA A 248 0.06 -11.09 -30.38
CA ALA A 248 0.03 -12.12 -31.41
C ALA A 248 -1.25 -12.01 -32.25
N GLU A 249 -1.15 -12.19 -33.56
CA GLU A 249 -2.27 -12.02 -34.51
C GLU A 249 -3.47 -12.96 -34.28
N ASN A 250 -3.40 -13.85 -33.29
CA ASN A 250 -4.51 -14.72 -32.89
C ASN A 250 -5.17 -14.29 -31.57
N ASP A 251 -4.52 -13.45 -30.76
CA ASP A 251 -4.98 -13.08 -29.43
C ASP A 251 -5.94 -11.89 -29.45
N GLY A 252 -6.85 -11.85 -28.46
CA GLY A 252 -7.84 -10.79 -28.35
C GLY A 252 -7.44 -9.67 -27.39
N LEU A 253 -8.18 -8.57 -27.45
CA LEU A 253 -7.81 -7.32 -26.78
C LEU A 253 -8.91 -6.86 -25.81
N ILE A 254 -8.53 -6.26 -24.69
CA ILE A 254 -9.46 -5.66 -23.71
C ILE A 254 -9.07 -4.19 -23.50
N VAL A 255 -9.90 -3.26 -23.97
CA VAL A 255 -9.72 -1.82 -23.72
C VAL A 255 -10.53 -1.46 -22.48
N PHE A 256 -9.91 -0.89 -21.45
CA PHE A 256 -10.58 -0.59 -20.17
C PHE A 256 -10.20 0.79 -19.61
N PHE A 257 -11.00 1.31 -18.66
CA PHE A 257 -10.94 2.72 -18.27
C PHE A 257 -10.68 2.92 -16.76
N PRO A 258 -9.40 3.11 -16.35
CA PRO A 258 -9.04 3.73 -15.08
C PRO A 258 -9.40 5.23 -15.09
N GLY A 259 -10.70 5.54 -14.96
CA GLY A 259 -11.21 6.91 -14.93
C GLY A 259 -12.35 7.14 -13.93
N ILE A 260 -12.69 8.42 -13.76
CA ILE A 260 -13.79 8.94 -12.94
C ILE A 260 -15.03 9.15 -13.83
N PRO A 261 -16.29 9.00 -13.35
CA PRO A 261 -17.48 9.34 -14.14
C PRO A 261 -17.37 10.75 -14.74
N GLY A 262 -17.74 10.95 -16.00
CA GLY A 262 -17.52 12.22 -16.71
C GLY A 262 -16.26 12.24 -17.59
N CYS A 263 -15.39 11.24 -17.50
CA CYS A 263 -14.25 11.03 -18.41
C CYS A 263 -14.62 10.72 -19.88
N ALA A 264 -15.89 10.80 -20.29
CA ALA A 264 -16.39 10.46 -21.64
C ALA A 264 -16.21 9.00 -22.13
N LYS A 265 -15.73 8.05 -21.29
CA LYS A 265 -15.51 6.62 -21.65
C LYS A 265 -16.61 5.98 -22.51
N SER A 266 -17.89 6.21 -22.20
CA SER A 266 -19.03 5.58 -22.88
C SER A 266 -19.32 6.19 -24.24
N ALA A 267 -19.07 7.49 -24.40
CA ALA A 267 -19.12 8.14 -25.70
C ALA A 267 -17.95 7.64 -26.56
N LEU A 268 -16.74 7.60 -26.00
CA LEU A 268 -15.55 7.06 -26.67
C LEU A 268 -15.76 5.60 -27.12
N CYS A 269 -16.39 4.76 -26.29
CA CYS A 269 -16.71 3.38 -26.69
C CYS A 269 -17.71 3.29 -27.84
N MET A 270 -18.65 4.24 -27.96
CA MET A 270 -19.57 4.30 -29.10
C MET A 270 -18.84 4.73 -30.37
N GLU A 271 -17.98 5.73 -30.29
CA GLU A 271 -17.20 6.20 -31.45
C GLU A 271 -16.20 5.14 -31.94
N ILE A 272 -15.48 4.45 -31.05
CA ILE A 272 -14.58 3.34 -31.43
C ILE A 272 -15.36 2.17 -32.05
N LEU A 273 -16.59 1.90 -31.58
CA LEU A 273 -17.46 0.86 -32.14
C LEU A 273 -18.00 1.22 -33.54
N ASN A 274 -18.24 2.51 -33.78
CA ASN A 274 -18.73 3.04 -35.07
C ASN A 274 -17.59 3.30 -36.09
N ALA A 275 -16.34 3.36 -35.63
CA ALA A 275 -15.18 3.66 -36.47
C ALA A 275 -14.99 2.62 -37.58
N SER A 276 -15.03 3.07 -38.83
CA SER A 276 -14.83 2.22 -40.01
C SER A 276 -13.46 1.53 -39.96
N GLY A 277 -13.45 0.20 -40.08
CA GLY A 277 -12.24 -0.62 -39.98
C GLY A 277 -11.73 -0.88 -38.56
N GLY A 278 -12.42 -0.41 -37.51
CA GLY A 278 -12.05 -0.66 -36.11
C GLY A 278 -10.63 -0.20 -35.79
N LEU A 279 -9.82 -1.11 -35.23
CA LEU A 279 -8.40 -0.87 -34.92
C LEU A 279 -7.45 -1.17 -36.09
N GLY A 280 -7.96 -1.44 -37.30
CA GLY A 280 -7.14 -1.59 -38.52
C GLY A 280 -6.36 -2.90 -38.64
N ASP A 281 -6.71 -3.90 -37.83
CA ASP A 281 -6.07 -5.22 -37.69
C ASP A 281 -7.02 -6.39 -38.02
N GLY A 282 -8.22 -6.09 -38.53
CA GLY A 282 -9.25 -7.07 -38.84
C GLY A 282 -10.03 -7.62 -37.63
N ARG A 283 -9.67 -7.29 -36.38
CA ARG A 283 -10.38 -7.79 -35.21
C ARG A 283 -11.75 -7.10 -35.04
N PRO A 284 -12.86 -7.87 -34.86
CA PRO A 284 -14.16 -7.27 -34.61
C PRO A 284 -14.20 -6.57 -33.25
N VAL A 285 -14.76 -5.36 -33.23
CA VAL A 285 -14.91 -4.54 -32.02
C VAL A 285 -16.27 -4.80 -31.37
N HIS A 286 -16.27 -4.99 -30.05
CA HIS A 286 -17.46 -5.21 -29.22
C HIS A 286 -17.41 -4.36 -27.97
N SER A 287 -18.55 -3.88 -27.49
CA SER A 287 -18.64 -3.07 -26.26
C SER A 287 -19.55 -3.76 -25.23
N LEU A 288 -19.11 -3.79 -23.97
CA LEU A 288 -19.89 -4.29 -22.83
C LEU A 288 -20.07 -3.18 -21.79
N MET A 289 -21.24 -2.54 -21.77
CA MET A 289 -21.49 -1.39 -20.90
C MET A 289 -21.88 -1.79 -19.47
N GLY A 290 -21.04 -1.43 -18.49
CA GLY A 290 -21.18 -1.80 -17.09
C GLY A 290 -22.47 -1.32 -16.44
N ASP A 291 -22.96 -0.14 -16.81
CA ASP A 291 -24.21 0.43 -16.28
C ASP A 291 -25.47 -0.37 -16.67
N ARG A 292 -25.41 -1.21 -17.72
CA ARG A 292 -26.49 -2.15 -18.11
C ARG A 292 -26.32 -3.55 -17.50
N VAL A 293 -25.17 -3.85 -16.89
CA VAL A 293 -24.79 -5.19 -16.42
C VAL A 293 -24.89 -5.29 -14.90
N LYS A 294 -25.95 -5.95 -14.41
CA LYS A 294 -26.20 -6.12 -12.97
C LYS A 294 -25.27 -7.15 -12.35
N CYS A 295 -24.34 -6.68 -11.51
CA CYS A 295 -23.33 -7.46 -10.78
C CYS A 295 -22.34 -8.22 -11.70
N LYS A 296 -21.23 -8.71 -11.12
CA LYS A 296 -20.29 -9.66 -11.75
C LYS A 296 -19.71 -9.24 -13.12
N TYR A 297 -19.64 -7.94 -13.41
CA TYR A 297 -19.23 -7.39 -14.71
C TYR A 297 -18.00 -8.08 -15.34
N TRP A 298 -16.88 -8.18 -14.61
CA TRP A 298 -15.66 -8.79 -15.13
C TRP A 298 -15.81 -10.29 -15.43
N GLN A 299 -16.71 -11.02 -14.75
CA GLN A 299 -17.05 -12.41 -15.10
C GLN A 299 -17.81 -12.49 -16.44
N ASN A 300 -18.61 -11.48 -16.77
CA ASN A 300 -19.28 -11.40 -18.08
C ASN A 300 -18.28 -11.01 -19.18
N VAL A 301 -17.27 -10.18 -18.88
CA VAL A 301 -16.13 -9.93 -19.80
C VAL A 301 -15.41 -11.25 -20.12
N VAL A 302 -15.09 -12.08 -19.11
CA VAL A 302 -14.53 -13.44 -19.34
C VAL A 302 -15.46 -14.29 -20.23
N GLY A 303 -16.77 -14.27 -19.98
CA GLY A 303 -17.75 -15.02 -20.77
C GLY A 303 -17.78 -14.61 -22.25
N GLU A 304 -17.84 -13.31 -22.53
CA GLU A 304 -17.82 -12.79 -23.90
C GLU A 304 -16.47 -13.00 -24.59
N ARG A 305 -15.35 -12.80 -23.89
CA ARG A 305 -14.00 -13.12 -24.40
C ARG A 305 -13.85 -14.60 -24.77
N ARG A 306 -14.40 -15.53 -23.98
CA ARG A 306 -14.41 -16.97 -24.33
C ARG A 306 -15.30 -17.33 -25.52
N ARG A 307 -16.40 -16.60 -25.71
CA ARG A 307 -17.26 -16.76 -26.91
C ARG A 307 -16.62 -16.18 -28.17
N LYS A 308 -15.79 -15.15 -28.01
CA LYS A 308 -15.19 -14.36 -29.08
C LYS A 308 -13.70 -14.14 -28.81
N PRO A 309 -12.87 -15.21 -28.86
CA PRO A 309 -11.46 -15.12 -28.48
C PRO A 309 -10.68 -14.15 -29.36
N HIS A 310 -11.00 -14.08 -30.64
CA HIS A 310 -10.37 -13.16 -31.59
C HIS A 310 -11.22 -11.89 -31.79
N SER A 311 -11.19 -10.98 -30.82
CA SER A 311 -11.98 -9.72 -30.86
C SER A 311 -11.38 -8.64 -29.96
N VAL A 312 -11.74 -7.38 -30.21
CA VAL A 312 -11.50 -6.25 -29.30
C VAL A 312 -12.72 -6.05 -28.40
N MET A 313 -12.52 -6.06 -27.08
CA MET A 313 -13.55 -5.86 -26.07
C MET A 313 -13.38 -4.51 -25.38
N LEU A 314 -14.26 -3.56 -25.70
CA LEU A 314 -14.38 -2.28 -25.01
C LEU A 314 -15.13 -2.51 -23.69
N ALA A 315 -14.37 -2.60 -22.60
CA ALA A 315 -14.89 -2.77 -21.26
C ALA A 315 -15.33 -1.41 -20.68
N ASP A 316 -16.47 -0.89 -21.16
CA ASP A 316 -17.08 0.37 -20.69
C ASP A 316 -17.54 0.27 -19.22
N LYS A 317 -16.57 0.39 -18.31
CA LYS A 317 -16.74 0.49 -16.86
C LYS A 317 -15.50 1.14 -16.25
N ASN A 318 -15.69 1.93 -15.20
CA ASN A 318 -14.59 2.46 -14.40
C ASN A 318 -13.85 1.28 -13.70
N ALA A 319 -12.53 1.27 -13.82
CA ALA A 319 -11.62 0.33 -13.13
C ALA A 319 -10.69 1.12 -12.19
N PRO A 320 -11.17 1.57 -11.01
CA PRO A 320 -10.50 2.62 -10.26
C PRO A 320 -9.44 2.15 -9.25
N ASN A 321 -9.21 0.85 -9.13
CA ASN A 321 -8.34 0.30 -8.10
C ASN A 321 -7.72 -1.05 -8.52
N GLU A 322 -6.70 -1.46 -7.77
CA GLU A 322 -5.99 -2.73 -7.98
C GLU A 322 -6.88 -3.97 -7.94
N GLU A 323 -8.01 -3.96 -7.21
CA GLU A 323 -8.96 -5.08 -7.21
C GLU A 323 -9.61 -5.25 -8.60
N ALA A 324 -9.93 -4.15 -9.27
CA ALA A 324 -10.42 -4.18 -10.65
C ALA A 324 -9.30 -4.59 -11.63
N TRP A 325 -8.07 -4.08 -11.45
CA TRP A 325 -6.93 -4.42 -12.31
C TRP A 325 -6.55 -5.90 -12.20
N ARG A 326 -6.48 -6.46 -10.99
CA ARG A 326 -6.29 -7.90 -10.78
C ARG A 326 -7.42 -8.73 -11.41
N GLN A 327 -8.66 -8.24 -11.43
CA GLN A 327 -9.74 -8.93 -12.13
C GLN A 327 -9.51 -8.94 -13.65
N ILE A 328 -8.98 -7.86 -14.23
CA ILE A 328 -8.60 -7.76 -15.65
C ILE A 328 -7.40 -8.65 -15.98
N GLU A 329 -6.33 -8.64 -15.17
CA GLU A 329 -5.18 -9.55 -15.28
C GLU A 329 -5.63 -11.02 -15.30
N ASN A 330 -6.56 -11.40 -14.41
CA ASN A 330 -7.16 -12.74 -14.41
C ASN A 330 -8.00 -13.03 -15.67
N VAL A 331 -8.64 -12.04 -16.30
CA VAL A 331 -9.28 -12.22 -17.62
C VAL A 331 -8.22 -12.46 -18.70
N CYS A 332 -7.14 -11.67 -18.70
CA CYS A 332 -6.03 -11.78 -19.64
C CYS A 332 -5.43 -13.20 -19.61
N LEU A 333 -4.98 -13.64 -18.43
CA LEU A 333 -4.43 -14.97 -18.18
C LEU A 333 -5.38 -16.12 -18.54
N SER A 334 -6.70 -15.96 -18.33
CA SER A 334 -7.69 -17.02 -18.56
C SER A 334 -8.36 -17.01 -19.93
N THR A 335 -8.00 -16.06 -20.81
CA THR A 335 -8.55 -15.94 -22.18
C THR A 335 -7.48 -15.62 -23.25
N ASN A 336 -6.19 -15.73 -22.90
CA ASN A 336 -5.04 -15.33 -23.71
C ASN A 336 -5.25 -13.97 -24.38
N ALA A 337 -5.63 -12.97 -23.58
CA ALA A 337 -5.94 -11.64 -24.05
C ALA A 337 -4.93 -10.63 -23.50
N SER A 338 -4.57 -9.63 -24.32
CA SER A 338 -3.88 -8.43 -23.83
C SER A 338 -4.92 -7.41 -23.35
N ALA A 339 -4.54 -6.52 -22.43
CA ALA A 339 -5.39 -5.41 -22.01
C ALA A 339 -4.67 -4.07 -22.17
N ILE A 340 -5.41 -3.03 -22.58
CA ILE A 340 -4.91 -1.67 -22.74
C ILE A 340 -5.73 -0.73 -21.83
N PRO A 341 -5.11 -0.11 -20.82
CA PRO A 341 -5.72 1.00 -20.09
C PRO A 341 -5.81 2.25 -20.96
N VAL A 342 -6.99 2.86 -21.01
CA VAL A 342 -7.24 4.20 -21.55
C VAL A 342 -7.56 5.13 -20.39
N ILE A 343 -6.68 6.09 -20.13
CA ILE A 343 -6.82 7.04 -19.02
C ILE A 343 -7.02 8.47 -19.53
N PRO A 344 -7.82 9.31 -18.85
CA PRO A 344 -7.83 10.74 -19.13
C PRO A 344 -6.45 11.34 -18.91
N ASP A 345 -6.00 12.20 -19.82
CA ASP A 345 -4.81 12.99 -19.63
C ASP A 345 -5.04 14.05 -18.54
N SER A 346 -4.04 14.25 -17.68
CA SER A 346 -4.14 15.11 -16.49
C SER A 346 -2.79 15.18 -15.80
N GLU A 347 -2.43 16.36 -15.31
CA GLU A 347 -1.21 16.62 -14.55
C GLU A 347 -1.21 15.87 -13.20
N GLY A 348 -2.40 15.69 -12.62
CA GLY A 348 -2.57 15.11 -11.30
C GLY A 348 -2.23 16.07 -10.17
N THR A 349 -1.89 15.48 -9.02
CA THR A 349 -1.36 16.11 -7.81
C THR A 349 -0.35 15.12 -7.18
N GLU A 350 0.31 15.53 -6.10
CA GLU A 350 1.21 14.64 -5.32
C GLU A 350 0.50 13.37 -4.81
N ILE A 351 -0.81 13.44 -4.55
CA ILE A 351 -1.59 12.37 -3.89
C ILE A 351 -2.77 11.84 -4.71
N ASN A 352 -2.94 12.27 -5.97
CA ASN A 352 -4.00 11.79 -6.86
C ASN A 352 -3.59 11.93 -8.34
N PRO A 353 -3.84 10.95 -9.23
CA PRO A 353 -3.52 11.06 -10.65
C PRO A 353 -4.43 12.00 -11.46
N PHE A 354 -5.46 12.58 -10.84
CA PHE A 354 -6.36 13.56 -11.45
C PHE A 354 -6.18 14.95 -10.80
N SER A 355 -5.99 15.99 -11.63
CA SER A 355 -5.90 17.37 -11.15
C SER A 355 -7.28 17.93 -10.76
N VAL A 356 -7.29 19.02 -9.99
CA VAL A 356 -8.54 19.71 -9.58
C VAL A 356 -9.33 20.18 -10.81
N ASP A 357 -8.63 20.67 -11.85
CA ASP A 357 -9.18 21.03 -13.15
C ASP A 357 -9.89 19.84 -13.83
N ALA A 358 -9.25 18.67 -13.87
CA ALA A 358 -9.82 17.45 -14.44
C ALA A 358 -11.08 17.01 -13.67
N LEU A 359 -11.04 17.07 -12.33
CA LEU A 359 -12.18 16.77 -11.47
C LEU A 359 -13.34 17.74 -11.69
N ALA A 360 -13.08 19.05 -11.82
CA ALA A 360 -14.08 20.06 -12.13
C ALA A 360 -14.78 19.78 -13.47
N VAL A 361 -14.02 19.46 -14.53
CA VAL A 361 -14.55 19.07 -15.84
C VAL A 361 -15.37 17.77 -15.76
N PHE A 362 -14.92 16.76 -15.01
CA PHE A 362 -15.68 15.51 -14.83
C PHE A 362 -17.02 15.74 -14.14
N ILE A 363 -17.04 16.53 -13.06
CA ILE A 363 -18.27 16.90 -12.36
C ILE A 363 -19.19 17.71 -13.28
N PHE A 364 -18.67 18.74 -13.96
CA PHE A 364 -19.42 19.56 -14.91
C PHE A 364 -20.10 18.74 -16.01
N ARG A 365 -19.37 17.84 -16.67
CA ARG A 365 -19.91 16.91 -17.68
C ARG A 365 -21.03 16.02 -17.12
N VAL A 366 -20.91 15.58 -15.86
CA VAL A 366 -21.96 14.80 -15.18
C VAL A 366 -23.16 15.66 -14.80
N LEU A 367 -22.97 16.93 -14.40
CA LEU A 367 -24.06 17.84 -14.07
C LEU A 367 -24.83 18.32 -15.31
N HIS A 368 -24.19 18.36 -16.49
CA HIS A 368 -24.86 18.71 -17.75
C HIS A 368 -25.63 17.55 -18.40
N ARG A 369 -25.18 16.30 -18.25
CA ARG A 369 -25.80 15.16 -18.95
C ARG A 369 -27.16 14.75 -18.36
N ALA A 370 -28.08 14.37 -19.24
CA ALA A 370 -29.37 13.76 -18.91
C ALA A 370 -29.40 12.27 -19.30
N ASN A 371 -30.37 11.51 -18.77
CA ASN A 371 -30.73 10.15 -19.20
C ASN A 371 -29.59 9.10 -19.23
N HIS A 372 -28.52 9.30 -18.46
CA HIS A 372 -27.40 8.35 -18.38
C HIS A 372 -27.85 7.04 -17.67
N PRO A 373 -27.61 5.84 -18.24
CA PRO A 373 -28.10 4.57 -17.71
C PRO A 373 -27.71 4.26 -16.25
N GLY A 374 -26.55 4.74 -15.80
CA GLY A 374 -26.08 4.64 -14.41
C GLY A 374 -26.80 5.56 -13.40
N ASN A 375 -27.85 6.30 -13.80
CA ASN A 375 -28.63 7.23 -12.96
C ASN A 375 -27.81 8.32 -12.23
N LEU A 376 -26.65 8.66 -12.79
CA LEU A 376 -25.74 9.70 -12.31
C LEU A 376 -25.65 10.82 -13.37
N GLY A 377 -26.37 11.92 -13.16
CA GLY A 377 -26.50 13.03 -14.11
C GLY A 377 -27.11 14.28 -13.46
N LYS A 378 -27.62 15.21 -14.28
CA LYS A 378 -28.23 16.49 -13.84
C LYS A 378 -29.28 16.32 -12.73
N SER A 379 -30.13 15.30 -12.83
CA SER A 379 -31.23 15.00 -11.89
C SER A 379 -30.79 14.28 -10.60
N SER A 380 -29.55 13.79 -10.52
CA SER A 380 -29.06 13.09 -9.33
C SER A 380 -28.80 14.10 -8.21
N PRO A 381 -29.33 13.91 -6.99
CA PRO A 381 -29.35 14.96 -5.95
C PRO A 381 -28.09 15.00 -5.07
N ASN A 382 -27.06 14.24 -5.42
CA ASN A 382 -25.79 14.11 -4.70
C ASN A 382 -24.65 13.70 -5.66
N ALA A 383 -24.67 14.27 -6.87
CA ALA A 383 -23.73 13.91 -7.94
C ALA A 383 -22.29 14.28 -7.55
N GLY A 384 -22.08 15.47 -6.98
CA GLY A 384 -20.77 15.92 -6.51
C GLY A 384 -20.18 14.95 -5.48
N TYR A 385 -20.97 14.51 -4.49
CA TYR A 385 -20.53 13.51 -3.52
C TYR A 385 -20.10 12.18 -4.16
N VAL A 386 -20.86 11.68 -5.13
CA VAL A 386 -20.53 10.44 -5.85
C VAL A 386 -19.24 10.60 -6.67
N LEU A 387 -19.04 11.76 -7.29
CA LEU A 387 -17.81 12.08 -8.03
C LEU A 387 -16.59 12.14 -7.11
N LEU A 388 -16.71 12.79 -5.95
CA LEU A 388 -15.67 12.79 -4.91
C LEU A 388 -15.35 11.39 -4.40
N MET A 389 -16.35 10.53 -4.22
CA MET A 389 -16.12 9.12 -3.87
C MET A 389 -15.29 8.38 -4.93
N PHE A 390 -15.55 8.64 -6.23
CA PHE A 390 -14.73 8.06 -7.30
C PHE A 390 -13.31 8.66 -7.36
N TYR A 391 -13.14 9.94 -7.07
CA TYR A 391 -11.84 10.62 -7.00
C TYR A 391 -10.95 10.04 -5.89
N HIS A 392 -11.53 9.81 -4.71
CA HIS A 392 -10.81 9.24 -3.56
C HIS A 392 -10.48 7.73 -3.70
N PHE A 393 -10.99 7.02 -4.72
CA PHE A 393 -10.49 5.67 -5.03
C PHE A 393 -9.06 5.68 -5.59
N TYR A 394 -8.58 6.84 -6.05
CA TYR A 394 -7.22 7.04 -6.57
C TYR A 394 -6.32 7.85 -5.61
N GLU A 395 -6.77 8.06 -4.37
CA GLU A 395 -5.97 8.78 -3.36
C GLU A 395 -4.73 7.97 -2.93
N GLY A 396 -3.61 8.67 -2.72
CA GLY A 396 -2.34 8.09 -2.30
C GLY A 396 -1.42 7.65 -3.44
N LYS A 397 -1.70 8.05 -4.70
CA LYS A 397 -0.82 7.83 -5.85
C LYS A 397 -0.70 9.11 -6.68
N SER A 398 0.52 9.54 -6.98
CA SER A 398 0.79 10.60 -7.96
C SER A 398 0.43 10.16 -9.38
N ARG A 399 0.38 11.11 -10.33
CA ARG A 399 0.18 10.79 -11.74
C ARG A 399 1.22 9.82 -12.29
N GLN A 400 2.49 10.02 -11.95
CA GLN A 400 3.60 9.22 -12.46
C GLN A 400 3.55 7.78 -11.94
N GLU A 401 3.25 7.57 -10.66
CA GLU A 401 3.13 6.23 -10.07
C GLU A 401 1.96 5.46 -10.69
N PHE A 402 0.82 6.14 -10.86
CA PHE A 402 -0.38 5.57 -11.48
C PHE A 402 -0.14 5.12 -12.92
N GLU A 403 0.47 5.95 -13.75
CA GLU A 403 0.82 5.56 -15.13
C GLU A 403 1.87 4.45 -15.16
N SER A 404 2.89 4.52 -14.28
CA SER A 404 3.95 3.51 -14.23
C SER A 404 3.42 2.13 -13.85
N GLU A 405 2.52 2.04 -12.86
CA GLU A 405 1.91 0.78 -12.46
C GLU A 405 1.01 0.19 -13.55
N LEU A 406 0.27 1.04 -14.28
CA LEU A 406 -0.53 0.58 -15.41
C LEU A 406 0.35 0.03 -16.55
N ILE A 407 1.46 0.70 -16.87
CA ILE A 407 2.43 0.21 -17.87
C ILE A 407 3.13 -1.07 -17.39
N GLU A 408 3.50 -1.16 -16.12
CA GLU A 408 4.12 -2.36 -15.52
C GLU A 408 3.20 -3.59 -15.58
N ARG A 409 1.90 -3.41 -15.33
CA ARG A 409 0.90 -4.50 -15.35
C ARG A 409 0.43 -4.90 -16.75
N PHE A 410 0.36 -3.95 -17.68
CA PHE A 410 -0.35 -4.12 -18.96
C PHE A 410 0.51 -3.84 -20.21
N GLY A 411 1.80 -3.51 -20.04
CA GLY A 411 2.79 -3.26 -21.10
C GLY A 411 2.58 -1.97 -21.90
N SER A 412 1.36 -1.44 -21.95
CA SER A 412 0.98 -0.28 -22.73
C SER A 412 -0.04 0.61 -22.00
N LEU A 413 -0.16 1.84 -22.46
CA LEU A 413 -1.06 2.86 -21.90
C LEU A 413 -1.46 3.85 -22.99
N VAL A 414 -2.75 4.18 -23.06
CA VAL A 414 -3.30 5.22 -23.94
C VAL A 414 -3.72 6.43 -23.12
N ARG A 415 -3.24 7.61 -23.49
CA ARG A 415 -3.68 8.88 -22.90
C ARG A 415 -4.77 9.49 -23.78
N MET A 416 -5.94 9.70 -23.19
CA MET A 416 -7.09 10.34 -23.81
C MET A 416 -7.08 11.84 -23.48
N PRO A 417 -6.81 12.74 -24.44
CA PRO A 417 -6.71 14.17 -24.15
C PRO A 417 -7.97 14.71 -23.46
N LEU A 418 -7.78 15.65 -22.53
CA LEU A 418 -8.86 16.18 -21.69
C LEU A 418 -8.87 17.71 -21.63
N LEU A 419 -7.74 18.29 -21.23
CA LEU A 419 -7.55 19.72 -21.02
C LEU A 419 -6.57 20.27 -22.06
N LYS A 420 -6.77 21.52 -22.49
CA LYS A 420 -5.80 22.23 -23.32
C LYS A 420 -4.53 22.55 -22.50
N PRO A 421 -3.31 22.42 -23.07
CA PRO A 421 -2.08 22.77 -22.37
C PRO A 421 -2.02 24.25 -21.97
N GLU A 422 -2.34 25.14 -22.91
CA GLU A 422 -2.27 26.61 -22.76
C GLU A 422 -3.54 27.21 -22.16
N ARG A 423 -4.24 26.46 -21.29
CA ARG A 423 -5.49 26.94 -20.70
C ARG A 423 -5.23 28.03 -19.63
N PRO A 424 -6.14 29.02 -19.46
CA PRO A 424 -6.10 29.90 -18.30
C PRO A 424 -6.30 29.09 -17.00
N PRO A 425 -5.86 29.60 -15.83
CA PRO A 425 -6.04 28.91 -14.56
C PRO A 425 -7.53 28.80 -14.17
N LEU A 426 -7.85 27.75 -13.41
CA LEU A 426 -9.19 27.50 -12.87
C LEU A 426 -9.67 28.72 -12.04
N PRO A 427 -10.87 29.30 -12.31
CA PRO A 427 -11.42 30.40 -11.54
C PRO A 427 -11.49 30.06 -10.06
N ASP A 428 -11.11 30.99 -9.19
CA ASP A 428 -11.00 30.72 -7.75
C ASP A 428 -12.30 30.20 -7.14
N SER A 429 -13.46 30.71 -7.58
CA SER A 429 -14.77 30.19 -7.16
C SER A 429 -14.95 28.69 -7.47
N VAL A 430 -14.48 28.24 -8.64
CA VAL A 430 -14.52 26.83 -9.06
C VAL A 430 -13.48 25.99 -8.31
N ARG A 431 -12.26 26.52 -8.10
CA ARG A 431 -11.22 25.83 -7.32
C ARG A 431 -11.69 25.60 -5.88
N SER A 432 -12.09 26.68 -5.19
CA SER A 432 -12.46 26.63 -3.78
C SER A 432 -13.67 25.72 -3.50
N ILE A 433 -14.70 25.69 -4.36
CA ILE A 433 -15.85 24.79 -4.12
C ILE A 433 -15.50 23.31 -4.31
N ILE A 434 -14.55 23.00 -5.18
CA ILE A 434 -14.06 21.61 -5.37
C ILE A 434 -13.20 21.20 -4.17
N GLU A 435 -12.30 22.07 -3.72
CA GLU A 435 -11.45 21.85 -2.53
C GLU A 435 -12.27 21.74 -1.24
N GLU A 436 -13.28 22.60 -1.03
CA GLU A 436 -14.26 22.48 0.06
C GLU A 436 -14.95 21.10 0.02
N GLY A 437 -15.28 20.62 -1.18
CA GLY A 437 -15.88 19.30 -1.38
C GLY A 437 -14.95 18.16 -1.00
N ILE A 438 -13.67 18.21 -1.41
CA ILE A 438 -12.64 17.24 -1.04
C ILE A 438 -12.45 17.21 0.48
N TYR A 439 -12.37 18.38 1.12
CA TYR A 439 -12.26 18.49 2.58
C TYR A 439 -13.50 17.93 3.30
N LEU A 440 -14.71 18.30 2.86
CA LEU A 440 -15.97 17.79 3.40
C LEU A 440 -16.11 16.27 3.21
N TYR A 441 -15.59 15.73 2.10
CA TYR A 441 -15.53 14.29 1.87
C TYR A 441 -14.67 13.60 2.93
N LYS A 442 -13.44 14.09 3.16
CA LYS A 442 -12.53 13.54 4.18
C LYS A 442 -13.11 13.61 5.59
N LEU A 443 -13.72 14.74 5.98
CA LEU A 443 -14.43 14.86 7.26
C LEU A 443 -15.57 13.85 7.39
N HIS A 444 -16.37 13.67 6.33
CA HIS A 444 -17.49 12.73 6.34
C HIS A 444 -17.01 11.27 6.42
N THR A 445 -16.02 10.87 5.63
CA THR A 445 -15.51 9.49 5.63
C THR A 445 -14.75 9.16 6.90
N ASN A 446 -14.00 10.09 7.49
CA ASN A 446 -13.28 9.85 8.73
C ASN A 446 -14.24 9.58 9.89
N LYS A 447 -15.37 10.31 9.93
CA LYS A 447 -16.37 10.17 11.00
C LYS A 447 -17.41 9.05 10.76
N HIS A 448 -17.83 8.83 9.51
CA HIS A 448 -18.96 7.96 9.16
C HIS A 448 -18.60 6.79 8.22
N ARG A 449 -17.32 6.61 7.89
CA ARG A 449 -16.80 5.58 6.96
C ARG A 449 -17.48 5.62 5.59
N ARG A 450 -18.41 4.70 5.33
CA ARG A 450 -19.12 4.53 4.03
C ARG A 450 -20.59 4.92 4.08
N LEU A 451 -20.99 5.73 5.05
CA LEU A 451 -22.35 6.26 5.14
C LEU A 451 -22.65 7.13 3.89
N GLY A 452 -23.92 7.21 3.44
CA GLY A 452 -24.27 8.08 2.32
C GLY A 452 -24.36 9.54 2.73
N SER A 453 -24.05 10.49 1.83
CA SER A 453 -24.06 11.94 2.11
C SER A 453 -25.34 12.50 2.74
N ARG A 454 -26.50 11.89 2.44
CA ARG A 454 -27.81 12.24 3.03
C ARG A 454 -28.00 11.77 4.48
N LYS A 455 -26.97 11.19 5.10
CA LYS A 455 -26.99 10.60 6.45
C LYS A 455 -25.72 10.98 7.22
N GLY A 456 -25.81 10.95 8.55
CA GLY A 456 -24.73 11.35 9.46
C GLY A 456 -24.74 12.86 9.73
N THR A 457 -23.74 13.33 10.50
CA THR A 457 -23.71 14.70 11.03
C THR A 457 -23.64 15.78 9.95
N TYR A 458 -22.96 15.50 8.83
CA TYR A 458 -22.73 16.47 7.76
C TYR A 458 -23.81 16.47 6.66
N ALA A 459 -24.98 15.88 6.91
CA ALA A 459 -26.02 15.73 5.90
C ALA A 459 -26.59 17.08 5.40
N LYS A 460 -26.61 18.11 6.27
CA LYS A 460 -27.00 19.48 5.88
C LYS A 460 -25.92 20.15 5.05
N ASP A 461 -24.66 19.97 5.42
CA ASP A 461 -23.50 20.54 4.73
C ASP A 461 -23.38 19.98 3.31
N TRP A 462 -23.59 18.68 3.12
CA TRP A 462 -23.66 18.07 1.78
C TRP A 462 -24.75 18.66 0.89
N VAL A 463 -25.95 18.95 1.43
CA VAL A 463 -27.04 19.56 0.65
C VAL A 463 -26.72 21.01 0.28
N LYS A 464 -26.10 21.76 1.21
CA LYS A 464 -25.64 23.14 0.98
C LYS A 464 -24.54 23.17 -0.09
N TRP A 465 -23.50 22.36 0.08
CA TRP A 465 -22.35 22.26 -0.82
C TRP A 465 -22.75 21.79 -2.22
N GLU A 466 -23.57 20.73 -2.34
CA GLU A 466 -24.03 20.23 -3.65
C GLU A 466 -24.83 21.28 -4.43
N LYS A 467 -25.55 22.17 -3.73
CA LYS A 467 -26.21 23.33 -4.36
C LYS A 467 -25.18 24.36 -4.83
N GLN A 468 -24.28 24.80 -3.95
CA GLN A 468 -23.25 25.79 -4.28
C GLN A 468 -22.34 25.33 -5.44
N LEU A 469 -21.94 24.05 -5.45
CA LEU A 469 -21.21 23.40 -6.53
C LEU A 469 -21.92 23.54 -7.88
N ARG A 470 -23.23 23.32 -7.92
CA ARG A 470 -24.03 23.43 -9.15
C ARG A 470 -24.12 24.87 -9.61
N ASP A 471 -24.46 25.78 -8.71
CA ASP A 471 -24.62 27.20 -9.03
C ASP A 471 -23.28 27.77 -9.56
N ILE A 472 -22.14 27.42 -8.95
CA ILE A 472 -20.80 27.85 -9.37
C ILE A 472 -20.36 27.20 -10.70
N LEU A 473 -20.48 25.87 -10.86
CA LEU A 473 -20.05 25.21 -12.09
C LEU A 473 -20.93 25.57 -13.30
N LEU A 474 -22.23 25.81 -13.10
CA LEU A 474 -23.12 26.31 -14.15
C LEU A 474 -22.82 27.77 -14.48
N GLY A 475 -22.51 28.61 -13.49
CA GLY A 475 -22.09 30.00 -13.70
C GLY A 475 -20.74 30.16 -14.40
N ASN A 476 -19.88 29.14 -14.35
CA ASN A 476 -18.58 29.10 -15.03
C ASN A 476 -18.57 28.18 -16.28
N ALA A 477 -19.74 27.89 -16.86
CA ALA A 477 -19.87 26.94 -17.97
C ALA A 477 -19.02 27.31 -19.20
N ASP A 478 -18.95 28.59 -19.58
CA ASP A 478 -18.18 29.04 -20.75
C ASP A 478 -16.68 28.81 -20.55
N TYR A 479 -16.14 29.11 -19.37
CA TYR A 479 -14.78 28.77 -19.00
C TYR A 479 -14.55 27.25 -19.03
N LEU A 480 -15.41 26.47 -18.39
CA LEU A 480 -15.24 25.01 -18.31
C LEU A 480 -15.33 24.35 -19.68
N ASN A 481 -16.14 24.87 -20.60
CA ASN A 481 -16.18 24.44 -22.00
C ASN A 481 -14.91 24.86 -22.77
N SER A 482 -14.40 26.09 -22.56
CA SER A 482 -13.27 26.61 -23.34
C SER A 482 -11.96 25.87 -23.09
N ILE A 483 -11.72 25.36 -21.87
CA ILE A 483 -10.48 24.65 -21.50
C ILE A 483 -10.42 23.19 -21.96
N GLN A 484 -11.53 22.61 -22.40
CA GLN A 484 -11.59 21.21 -22.81
C GLN A 484 -11.05 20.99 -24.23
N VAL A 485 -10.43 19.84 -24.48
CA VAL A 485 -10.08 19.39 -25.83
C VAL A 485 -11.36 18.97 -26.58
N PRO A 486 -11.57 19.37 -27.85
CA PRO A 486 -12.72 18.95 -28.66
C PRO A 486 -12.83 17.43 -28.78
N PHE A 487 -14.03 16.88 -28.63
CA PHE A 487 -14.21 15.43 -28.47
C PHE A 487 -13.85 14.64 -29.73
N GLU A 488 -14.06 15.21 -30.90
CA GLU A 488 -13.69 14.65 -32.21
C GLU A 488 -12.17 14.43 -32.30
N PHE A 489 -11.38 15.37 -31.77
CA PHE A 489 -9.93 15.24 -31.69
C PHE A 489 -9.53 14.16 -30.68
N VAL A 490 -10.18 14.10 -29.50
CA VAL A 490 -9.95 13.05 -28.50
C VAL A 490 -10.16 11.65 -29.08
N VAL A 491 -11.23 11.45 -29.86
CA VAL A 491 -11.53 10.18 -30.54
C VAL A 491 -10.43 9.80 -31.53
N LYS A 492 -9.97 10.77 -32.35
CA LYS A 492 -8.90 10.57 -33.32
C LYS A 492 -7.60 10.12 -32.63
N GLU A 493 -7.12 10.88 -31.65
CA GLU A 493 -5.87 10.60 -30.92
C GLU A 493 -5.89 9.24 -30.21
N VAL A 494 -7.02 8.87 -29.59
CA VAL A 494 -7.17 7.56 -28.93
C VAL A 494 -7.15 6.43 -29.96
N LEU A 495 -7.82 6.59 -31.11
CA LEU A 495 -7.79 5.58 -32.18
C LEU A 495 -6.39 5.42 -32.77
N GLU A 496 -5.64 6.50 -32.96
CA GLU A 496 -4.27 6.47 -33.46
C GLU A 496 -3.32 5.77 -32.48
N GLN A 497 -3.39 6.09 -31.18
CA GLN A 497 -2.62 5.38 -30.15
C GLN A 497 -2.98 3.89 -30.05
N LEU A 498 -4.27 3.54 -30.08
CA LEU A 498 -4.71 2.14 -30.06
C LEU A 498 -4.21 1.37 -31.29
N ARG A 499 -4.25 1.99 -32.48
CA ARG A 499 -3.72 1.41 -33.73
C ARG A 499 -2.21 1.19 -33.65
N ALA A 500 -1.45 2.14 -33.11
CA ALA A 500 0.00 2.01 -32.93
C ALA A 500 0.37 0.86 -31.98
N ILE A 501 -0.33 0.71 -30.84
CA ILE A 501 -0.12 -0.43 -29.91
C ILE A 501 -0.43 -1.76 -30.62
N VAL A 502 -1.55 -1.82 -31.35
CA VAL A 502 -1.97 -3.02 -32.08
C VAL A 502 -0.97 -3.44 -33.17
N ARG A 503 -0.29 -2.49 -33.81
CA ARG A 503 0.75 -2.75 -34.82
C ARG A 503 2.14 -3.05 -34.24
N GLY A 504 2.31 -2.96 -32.91
CA GLY A 504 3.63 -3.04 -32.28
C GLY A 504 4.52 -1.81 -32.52
N GLU A 505 3.95 -0.69 -32.95
CA GLU A 505 4.62 0.60 -33.17
C GLU A 505 4.76 1.41 -31.86
N TYR A 506 4.17 0.93 -30.75
CA TYR A 506 4.18 1.59 -29.45
C TYR A 506 5.51 1.37 -28.71
N ALA A 507 6.33 2.41 -28.63
CA ALA A 507 7.41 2.49 -27.65
C ALA A 507 6.83 2.96 -26.31
N ALA A 508 6.79 2.07 -25.31
CA ALA A 508 6.41 2.45 -23.96
C ALA A 508 7.32 3.57 -23.43
N PRO A 509 6.79 4.65 -22.83
CA PRO A 509 7.61 5.64 -22.14
C PRO A 509 8.44 4.92 -21.08
N THR A 510 9.77 4.91 -21.23
CA THR A 510 10.68 4.15 -20.36
C THR A 510 10.42 4.48 -18.90
N SER A 511 9.90 3.52 -18.14
CA SER A 511 9.57 3.71 -16.74
C SER A 511 10.87 3.94 -15.94
N LYS A 512 11.13 5.20 -15.59
CA LYS A 512 12.29 5.61 -14.75
C LYS A 512 12.29 4.95 -13.34
N LYS A 513 11.23 4.22 -13.00
CA LYS A 513 10.99 3.54 -11.73
C LYS A 513 12.09 2.53 -11.37
N GLY A 514 12.62 1.80 -12.35
CA GLY A 514 13.68 0.81 -12.15
C GLY A 514 15.01 1.38 -11.60
N LYS A 515 15.22 2.71 -11.68
CA LYS A 515 16.42 3.38 -11.14
C LYS A 515 16.20 4.12 -9.83
N LEU A 516 15.01 4.63 -9.50
CA LEU A 516 14.80 5.38 -8.24
C LEU A 516 14.45 4.48 -7.05
N GLU A 517 13.72 3.37 -7.25
CA GLU A 517 13.38 2.48 -6.14
C GLU A 517 14.62 1.80 -5.53
N SER A 518 15.68 1.64 -6.32
CA SER A 518 16.95 1.06 -5.89
C SER A 518 17.86 2.02 -5.12
N ILE A 519 17.67 3.35 -5.20
CA ILE A 519 18.58 4.32 -4.57
C ILE A 519 18.47 4.24 -3.04
N VAL A 520 19.59 4.02 -2.36
CA VAL A 520 19.73 4.04 -0.90
C VAL A 520 20.09 5.45 -0.41
N PHE A 521 20.99 6.16 -1.10
CA PHE A 521 21.34 7.54 -0.78
C PHE A 521 21.91 8.34 -1.96
N ALA A 522 21.89 9.66 -1.81
CA ALA A 522 22.49 10.65 -2.70
C ALA A 522 23.68 11.30 -2.00
N ALA A 523 24.81 11.42 -2.70
CA ALA A 523 26.04 12.00 -2.14
C ALA A 523 26.90 12.70 -3.20
N VAL A 524 27.78 13.59 -2.74
CA VAL A 524 28.88 14.12 -3.54
C VAL A 524 30.15 13.34 -3.20
N ASN A 525 30.70 12.63 -4.19
CA ASN A 525 31.92 11.85 -4.07
C ASN A 525 33.14 12.75 -4.15
N LEU A 526 33.98 12.71 -3.12
CA LEU A 526 35.14 13.58 -2.98
C LEU A 526 36.43 12.80 -3.26
N PRO A 527 37.43 13.40 -3.94
CA PRO A 527 38.71 12.75 -4.17
C PRO A 527 39.42 12.43 -2.84
N VAL A 528 39.63 11.13 -2.59
CA VAL A 528 40.35 10.64 -1.40
C VAL A 528 41.73 11.31 -1.22
N PRO A 529 42.55 11.54 -2.27
CA PRO A 529 43.83 12.25 -2.11
C PRO A 529 43.71 13.67 -1.56
N GLU A 530 42.64 14.41 -1.89
CA GLU A 530 42.41 15.76 -1.37
C GLU A 530 41.98 15.74 0.10
N ILE A 531 41.16 14.75 0.50
CA ILE A 531 40.77 14.53 1.89
C ILE A 531 41.97 14.11 2.75
N LEU A 532 42.81 13.19 2.27
CA LEU A 532 44.04 12.79 2.96
C LEU A 532 45.05 13.94 3.03
N GLY A 533 45.19 14.73 1.97
CA GLY A 533 45.99 15.95 1.98
C GLY A 533 45.54 16.93 3.07
N LEU A 534 44.24 17.23 3.13
CA LEU A 534 43.66 18.10 4.16
C LEU A 534 43.88 17.58 5.59
N LEU A 535 43.71 16.28 5.82
CA LEU A 535 43.94 15.67 7.14
C LEU A 535 45.41 15.72 7.56
N ASN A 536 46.34 15.50 6.63
CA ASN A 536 47.78 15.61 6.88
C ASN A 536 48.20 17.06 7.18
N ASP A 537 47.67 18.03 6.43
CA ASP A 537 47.85 19.46 6.68
C ASP A 537 47.35 19.87 8.09
N LEU A 538 46.18 19.36 8.50
CA LEU A 538 45.62 19.61 9.83
C LEU A 538 46.44 18.93 10.93
N ALA A 539 46.98 17.73 10.69
CA ALA A 539 47.87 17.05 11.63
C ALA A 539 49.19 17.80 11.86
N GLN A 540 49.77 18.40 10.81
CA GLN A 540 50.97 19.23 10.92
C GLN A 540 50.69 20.55 11.65
N LYS A 541 49.52 21.16 11.42
CA LYS A 541 49.13 22.45 12.02
C LYS A 541 48.60 22.33 13.45
N ASN A 542 48.08 21.16 13.85
CA ASN A 542 47.45 20.97 15.15
C ASN A 542 47.88 19.65 15.82
N PRO A 543 48.67 19.68 16.91
CA PRO A 543 49.15 18.47 17.59
C PRO A 543 48.03 17.52 18.03
N LYS A 544 46.86 18.02 18.44
CA LYS A 544 45.73 17.16 18.84
C LYS A 544 45.17 16.35 17.68
N VAL A 545 45.24 16.88 16.45
CA VAL A 545 44.87 16.14 15.25
C VAL A 545 45.95 15.10 14.96
N GLY A 546 47.23 15.50 14.97
CA GLY A 546 48.35 14.58 14.78
C GLY A 546 48.32 13.37 15.72
N ASP A 547 48.19 13.61 17.02
CA ASP A 547 48.04 12.57 18.05
C ASP A 547 46.80 11.68 17.81
N PHE A 548 45.69 12.27 17.36
CA PHE A 548 44.48 11.51 17.05
C PHE A 548 44.65 10.61 15.82
N LEU A 549 45.25 11.07 14.71
CA LEU A 549 45.37 10.28 13.48
C LEU A 549 46.46 9.19 13.56
N LYS A 550 47.50 9.40 14.38
CA LYS A 550 48.78 8.65 14.41
C LYS A 550 48.64 7.12 14.35
N ASP A 551 47.75 6.55 15.16
CA ASP A 551 47.61 5.08 15.29
C ASP A 551 46.43 4.52 14.47
N LYS A 552 45.77 5.33 13.63
CA LYS A 552 44.50 4.99 12.96
C LYS A 552 44.61 4.50 11.52
N SER A 553 45.82 4.55 10.92
CA SER A 553 46.09 4.09 9.55
C SER A 553 45.06 4.58 8.52
N ILE A 554 44.78 5.89 8.53
CA ILE A 554 43.62 6.49 7.85
C ILE A 554 43.68 6.29 6.33
N ASP A 555 44.88 6.25 5.75
CA ASP A 555 45.09 5.97 4.31
C ASP A 555 44.55 4.59 3.89
N ASN A 556 44.52 3.61 4.81
CA ASN A 556 43.94 2.29 4.58
C ASN A 556 42.42 2.25 4.85
N TYR A 557 41.91 3.21 5.63
CA TYR A 557 40.50 3.28 6.05
C TYR A 557 39.63 4.04 5.04
N ILE A 558 40.07 5.21 4.56
CA ILE A 558 39.30 6.03 3.62
C ILE A 558 39.47 5.48 2.19
N GLN A 559 38.75 4.40 1.88
CA GLN A 559 38.68 3.87 0.52
C GLN A 559 37.74 4.69 -0.38
N ASN A 560 36.73 5.35 0.21
CA ASN A 560 35.80 6.25 -0.46
C ASN A 560 35.44 7.41 0.49
N ALA A 561 35.54 8.64 0.03
CA ALA A 561 35.06 9.83 0.75
C ALA A 561 33.83 10.40 0.04
N HIS A 562 32.75 10.67 0.78
CA HIS A 562 31.53 11.25 0.21
C HIS A 562 30.79 12.10 1.23
N LEU A 563 30.21 13.21 0.76
CA LEU A 563 29.27 14.04 1.52
C LEU A 563 27.86 13.52 1.25
N THR A 564 27.24 12.85 2.22
CA THR A 564 25.84 12.40 2.08
C THR A 564 24.90 13.60 2.14
N LEU A 565 24.08 13.77 1.11
CA LEU A 565 23.09 14.85 1.00
C LEU A 565 21.69 14.40 1.43
N ALA A 566 21.29 13.18 1.05
CA ALA A 566 20.02 12.60 1.46
C ALA A 566 20.08 11.07 1.48
N HIS A 567 19.60 10.46 2.57
CA HIS A 567 19.44 9.02 2.69
C HIS A 567 17.95 8.59 2.64
N LYS A 568 17.62 7.52 1.90
CA LYS A 568 16.25 7.04 1.64
C LYS A 568 15.46 6.77 2.92
N ARG A 569 16.11 6.13 3.91
CA ARG A 569 15.49 5.83 5.21
C ARG A 569 15.15 7.08 6.04
N SER A 570 15.82 8.21 5.78
CA SER A 570 15.66 9.44 6.58
C SER A 570 14.75 10.47 5.91
N HIS A 571 14.67 10.47 4.57
CA HIS A 571 13.99 11.53 3.81
C HIS A 571 12.99 11.00 2.76
N GLY A 572 12.83 9.67 2.63
CA GLY A 572 11.97 9.05 1.62
C GLY A 572 12.59 9.00 0.22
N VAL A 573 11.85 8.42 -0.74
CA VAL A 573 12.30 8.27 -2.13
C VAL A 573 12.10 9.57 -2.93
N ASN A 574 11.05 10.33 -2.64
CA ASN A 574 10.66 11.52 -3.39
C ASN A 574 11.77 12.58 -3.43
N VAL A 575 12.55 12.68 -2.36
CA VAL A 575 13.70 13.59 -2.23
C VAL A 575 14.79 13.35 -3.28
N PHE A 576 14.88 12.16 -3.89
CA PHE A 576 15.83 11.92 -4.99
C PHE A 576 15.41 12.55 -6.32
N ALA A 577 14.14 12.97 -6.47
CA ALA A 577 13.69 13.71 -7.64
C ALA A 577 14.38 15.10 -7.70
N ASP A 578 14.42 15.81 -6.57
CA ASP A 578 15.10 17.11 -6.39
C ASP A 578 16.56 17.08 -6.88
N TYR A 579 17.24 15.93 -6.75
CA TYR A 579 18.64 15.81 -7.10
C TYR A 579 18.91 15.25 -8.50
N SER A 580 17.86 14.87 -9.24
CA SER A 580 18.02 14.19 -10.53
C SER A 580 18.66 15.07 -11.62
N SER A 581 18.59 16.40 -11.47
CA SER A 581 19.28 17.41 -12.29
C SER A 581 20.80 17.42 -12.10
N PHE A 582 21.30 17.04 -10.92
CA PHE A 582 22.72 17.11 -10.58
C PHE A 582 23.49 15.80 -10.86
N LEU A 583 22.83 14.75 -11.36
CA LEU A 583 23.48 13.45 -11.54
C LEU A 583 24.71 13.52 -12.46
N HIS A 584 25.85 13.02 -11.97
CA HIS A 584 27.19 13.09 -12.59
C HIS A 584 27.78 14.52 -12.75
N GLN A 585 27.11 15.56 -12.23
CA GLN A 585 27.64 16.92 -12.25
C GLN A 585 28.77 17.12 -11.22
N LYS A 586 29.65 18.09 -11.49
CA LYS A 586 30.69 18.51 -10.54
C LYS A 586 30.10 19.49 -9.53
N VAL A 587 30.31 19.22 -8.24
CA VAL A 587 29.79 20.02 -7.13
C VAL A 587 30.96 20.44 -6.25
N SER A 588 31.11 21.74 -6.01
CA SER A 588 32.04 22.24 -4.99
C SER A 588 31.51 21.92 -3.59
N VAL A 589 32.41 21.53 -2.69
CA VAL A 589 32.10 21.25 -1.28
C VAL A 589 33.05 22.06 -0.41
N GLU A 590 32.49 22.94 0.42
CA GLU A 590 33.21 23.84 1.31
C GLU A 590 33.37 23.17 2.68
N VAL A 591 34.61 22.85 3.06
CA VAL A 591 34.95 22.14 4.30
C VAL A 591 35.39 23.15 5.36
N THR A 592 34.66 23.20 6.48
CA THR A 592 34.74 24.28 7.48
C THR A 592 35.37 23.85 8.81
N ALA A 593 35.30 22.57 9.18
CA ALA A 593 35.88 22.06 10.42
C ALA A 593 36.14 20.55 10.38
N LEU A 594 37.09 20.09 11.19
CA LEU A 594 37.26 18.68 11.57
C LEU A 594 36.72 18.47 12.98
N LEU A 595 35.79 17.53 13.15
CA LEU A 595 35.33 17.08 14.45
C LEU A 595 35.80 15.64 14.71
N PHE A 596 36.33 15.37 15.90
CA PHE A 596 36.74 14.01 16.29
C PHE A 596 36.50 13.72 17.78
N SER A 597 36.23 12.46 18.07
CA SER A 597 36.11 11.86 19.41
C SER A 597 36.93 10.55 19.42
N GLU A 598 37.03 9.87 20.56
CA GLU A 598 37.75 8.58 20.64
C GLU A 598 37.32 7.53 19.60
N LYS A 599 36.07 7.61 19.10
CA LYS A 599 35.43 6.58 18.29
C LYS A 599 34.99 7.01 16.90
N LEU A 600 35.05 8.31 16.58
CA LEU A 600 34.49 8.88 15.35
C LEU A 600 35.31 10.11 14.94
N ALA A 601 35.50 10.30 13.64
CA ALA A 601 35.91 11.58 13.08
C ALA A 601 35.19 11.88 11.77
N ALA A 602 34.81 13.15 11.58
CA ALA A 602 34.13 13.64 10.40
C ALA A 602 34.48 15.10 10.11
N LEU A 603 34.57 15.45 8.83
CA LEU A 603 34.71 16.82 8.36
C LEU A 603 33.32 17.44 8.17
N GLU A 604 33.08 18.59 8.79
CA GLU A 604 31.91 19.43 8.53
C GLU A 604 32.05 20.09 7.16
N ALA A 605 31.07 19.91 6.28
CA ALA A 605 31.20 20.30 4.89
C ALA A 605 29.86 20.58 4.20
N GLU A 606 29.71 21.75 3.60
CA GLU A 606 28.49 22.19 2.90
C GLU A 606 28.64 22.07 1.37
N PRO A 607 27.60 21.63 0.64
CA PRO A 607 27.57 21.65 -0.82
C PRO A 607 27.35 23.07 -1.37
N GLY A 608 28.03 23.37 -2.48
CA GLY A 608 27.95 24.63 -3.21
C GLY A 608 26.90 24.65 -4.32
N PHE A 609 27.32 25.12 -5.49
CA PHE A 609 26.42 25.43 -6.61
C PHE A 609 26.78 24.64 -7.87
N VAL A 610 25.76 24.31 -8.67
CA VAL A 610 25.88 23.75 -10.03
C VAL A 610 25.10 24.66 -10.96
N GLU A 611 25.77 25.23 -11.98
CA GLU A 611 25.15 26.12 -12.99
C GLU A 611 24.31 27.29 -12.42
N GLY A 612 24.60 27.71 -11.17
CA GLY A 612 23.89 28.77 -10.45
C GLY A 612 22.78 28.27 -9.50
N GLU A 613 22.40 26.99 -9.57
CA GLU A 613 21.48 26.36 -8.62
C GLU A 613 22.24 25.87 -7.38
N LYS A 614 21.70 26.13 -6.18
CA LYS A 614 22.32 25.67 -4.93
C LYS A 614 21.95 24.21 -4.67
N VAL A 615 22.94 23.34 -4.60
CA VAL A 615 22.76 21.97 -4.09
C VAL A 615 22.55 22.08 -2.57
N ASN A 616 21.46 21.55 -2.04
CA ASN A 616 21.17 21.60 -0.60
C ASN A 616 21.21 20.20 -0.01
N SER A 617 21.86 20.03 1.14
CA SER A 617 21.74 18.80 1.94
C SER A 617 20.41 18.78 2.70
N LYS A 618 19.79 17.60 2.85
CA LYS A 618 18.66 17.42 3.79
C LYS A 618 19.13 17.03 5.20
N ASN A 619 20.39 16.58 5.34
CA ASN A 619 20.96 16.28 6.66
C ASN A 619 21.14 17.58 7.45
N HIS A 620 20.69 17.61 8.72
CA HIS A 620 20.81 18.79 9.59
C HIS A 620 22.27 19.20 9.88
N TRP A 621 23.20 18.25 9.79
CA TRP A 621 24.64 18.50 9.90
C TRP A 621 25.36 17.79 8.73
N PRO A 622 25.58 18.48 7.61
CA PRO A 622 26.28 17.93 6.44
C PRO A 622 27.76 17.66 6.75
N HIS A 623 28.21 16.43 6.52
CA HIS A 623 29.56 16.00 6.87
C HIS A 623 30.08 14.85 6.01
N VAL A 624 31.40 14.70 6.01
CA VAL A 624 32.15 13.58 5.40
C VAL A 624 32.77 12.77 6.53
N THR A 625 32.33 11.52 6.71
CA THR A 625 32.94 10.63 7.73
C THR A 625 34.34 10.21 7.29
N VAL A 626 35.36 10.50 8.09
CA VAL A 626 36.77 10.18 7.78
C VAL A 626 37.30 8.99 8.57
N TRP A 627 36.75 8.70 9.75
CA TRP A 627 37.13 7.51 10.53
C TRP A 627 36.03 7.06 11.51
N THR A 628 35.93 5.74 11.74
CA THR A 628 35.16 5.16 12.84
C THR A 628 35.97 4.08 13.56
N GLY A 629 35.77 3.94 14.87
CA GLY A 629 36.36 2.89 15.68
C GLY A 629 35.71 1.52 15.44
N GLU A 630 36.32 0.46 15.97
CA GLU A 630 35.79 -0.90 15.81
C GLU A 630 34.32 -1.00 16.24
N ARG A 631 33.51 -1.64 15.38
CA ARG A 631 32.07 -1.87 15.55
C ARG A 631 31.18 -0.60 15.58
N VAL A 632 31.73 0.58 15.30
CA VAL A 632 30.98 1.84 15.20
C VAL A 632 30.57 2.06 13.75
N ALA A 633 29.28 2.30 13.50
CA ALA A 633 28.77 2.53 12.15
C ALA A 633 28.95 4.00 11.73
N ALA A 634 29.31 4.26 10.47
CA ALA A 634 29.50 5.62 9.94
C ALA A 634 28.30 6.56 10.18
N ARG A 635 27.07 6.02 10.23
CA ARG A 635 25.85 6.79 10.57
C ARG A 635 25.91 7.46 11.95
N GLU A 636 26.72 6.96 12.88
CA GLU A 636 26.87 7.52 14.24
C GLU A 636 27.61 8.86 14.22
N ALA A 637 28.33 9.19 13.13
CA ALA A 637 28.91 10.53 12.93
C ALA A 637 27.86 11.66 12.97
N ASN A 638 26.59 11.40 12.65
CA ASN A 638 25.49 12.36 12.84
C ASN A 638 25.34 12.87 14.29
N THR A 639 25.88 12.13 15.28
CA THR A 639 25.86 12.53 16.70
C THR A 639 27.02 13.45 17.11
N MET A 640 27.98 13.71 16.23
CA MET A 640 29.17 14.51 16.55
C MET A 640 28.87 15.91 17.11
N PRO A 641 27.88 16.68 16.62
CA PRO A 641 27.49 17.95 17.24
C PRO A 641 26.98 17.79 18.69
N GLN A 642 26.31 16.68 18.99
CA GLN A 642 25.81 16.36 20.33
C GLN A 642 26.94 15.89 21.26
N LEU A 643 27.94 15.17 20.72
CA LEU A 643 29.15 14.83 21.46
C LEU A 643 29.99 16.07 21.75
N LEU A 644 30.07 17.03 20.82
CA LEU A 644 30.75 18.32 21.01
C LEU A 644 30.08 19.13 22.12
N SER A 645 28.74 19.25 22.12
CA SER A 645 28.01 19.97 23.19
C SER A 645 28.08 19.27 24.56
N GLN A 646 28.37 17.97 24.59
CA GLN A 646 28.66 17.20 25.82
C GLN A 646 30.14 17.23 26.23
N GLY A 647 31.03 17.93 25.51
CA GLY A 647 32.47 17.96 25.78
C GLY A 647 33.21 16.64 25.47
N LYS A 648 32.58 15.72 24.71
CA LYS A 648 33.09 14.39 24.34
C LYS A 648 33.70 14.34 22.93
N ALA A 649 33.63 15.42 22.18
CA ALA A 649 34.31 15.59 20.90
C ALA A 649 35.10 16.91 20.88
N THR A 650 36.18 16.93 20.10
CA THR A 650 36.97 18.12 19.79
C THR A 650 36.56 18.63 18.40
N ARG A 651 36.44 19.95 18.25
CA ARG A 651 36.29 20.66 16.97
C ARG A 651 37.56 21.43 16.67
N ILE A 652 38.04 21.34 15.43
CA ILE A 652 39.13 22.15 14.87
C ILE A 652 38.58 22.89 13.66
N ASP A 653 38.47 24.22 13.75
CA ASP A 653 38.00 25.05 12.64
C ASP A 653 39.06 25.20 11.54
N ILE A 654 38.58 25.29 10.30
CA ILE A 654 39.39 25.44 9.08
C ILE A 654 39.10 26.85 8.54
N ASN A 655 40.06 27.76 8.71
CA ASN A 655 39.92 29.17 8.30
C ASN A 655 41.18 29.62 7.52
N PRO A 656 41.06 30.03 6.24
CA PRO A 656 39.83 30.01 5.43
C PRO A 656 39.32 28.58 5.18
N PRO A 657 38.00 28.38 4.93
CA PRO A 657 37.46 27.09 4.52
C PRO A 657 38.13 26.54 3.26
N VAL A 658 38.15 25.22 3.13
CA VAL A 658 38.80 24.53 2.00
C VAL A 658 37.75 23.99 1.05
N THR A 659 37.80 24.39 -0.21
CA THR A 659 36.89 23.90 -1.25
C THR A 659 37.46 22.68 -1.98
N ILE A 660 36.76 21.56 -1.93
CA ILE A 660 37.07 20.31 -2.64
C ILE A 660 36.01 20.10 -3.73
N THR A 661 36.39 19.71 -4.95
CA THR A 661 35.41 19.48 -6.03
C THR A 661 35.09 18.00 -6.17
N GLY A 662 33.84 17.64 -5.87
CA GLY A 662 33.35 16.28 -6.00
C GLY A 662 32.47 16.05 -7.23
N THR A 663 31.96 14.83 -7.34
CA THR A 663 30.98 14.42 -8.38
C THR A 663 29.72 13.91 -7.69
N PHE A 664 28.55 14.42 -8.07
CA PHE A 664 27.29 13.95 -7.49
C PHE A 664 26.92 12.57 -8.04
N GLU A 665 26.60 11.62 -7.15
CA GLU A 665 26.21 10.26 -7.48
C GLU A 665 25.02 9.75 -6.65
N PHE A 666 24.28 8.81 -7.23
CA PHE A 666 23.29 8.01 -6.52
C PHE A 666 23.86 6.63 -6.18
N TYR A 667 23.70 6.22 -4.93
CA TYR A 667 24.12 4.92 -4.41
C TYR A 667 22.92 3.97 -4.30
N ILE A 668 23.13 2.72 -4.70
CA ILE A 668 22.14 1.62 -4.79
C ILE A 668 22.54 0.49 -3.83
#